data_AF-A0AAW0DY78-F1
#
_entry.id   AF-A0AAW0DY78-F1
#
_cell.length_a   1.000
_cell.length_b   1.000
_cell.length_c   1.000
_cell.angle_alpha   90.00
_cell.angle_beta   90.00
_cell.angle_gamma   90.00
#
_symmetry.space_group_name_H-M   'P 1'
#
loop_
_entity.id
_entity.type
_entity.pdbx_description
1 polymer ?
#
loop_
_entity_poly.entity_id
_entity_poly.type
_entity_poly.pdbx_seq_one_letter_code
_entity_poly.pdbx_strand_id
1 'polypeptide(L)'
;MSFPFTPIEGGSNVPSESSNPQHEQEELILEETTYDAYVESVLDESTGFFQIARDMFVVNGWDAKAKRSKDTWYHVQQSKIGSEVVIVCTCPTSKPDYTCQHEYLLLEHGSFLFSSEGSPLLDMGEEVILFSRQADLEEDQWLNHFSCPSPNKRGLGGRVVVVYEGSDEGIGHWRCLKDSAACAHIPMCRRQFSQLVGRDLEGHYEEPSETRSNSGYPPFQRVLPLTSAPIHIGLELDSSCPCRTISRYQFRPLDTGTIKTIPSFTSSVEVQTCVCKYRSIGPDCAALGIFNYNNKTLFTQELLDEYTAAFTSSETPFSAWVLVVSRRYSLRNQVFCSAETFRSAWFAYVKLQYLEGDMNCPKCGPSPENTIWDGVTLAFNKKHLLPSLEPPTITQPTSIVRDSTRYLADQQLITDSYSRSLIRKVVLGPPLLMGSGLEDGDSSEEGEDNDTAGSQPTKQTKGGKKNRQLLERLDAIPTTVSRLAGINPPLARLFGVYFGENAVVQRLVPPDVYKRFFVQISSDESILQMVNATALQDLKAFLAAPTKMNATTLVHIPVLHGILAYTFLTTNELEATSDVLSICAWISQRADAILGWLKKDARPIPLLTGNSHEKPWMETGCCYGMPKIRDRPVYPKLKYDTQPDSGGKRGGKCSKFYSQYGERRLTGGIMCVWCTHSVCYGFHCIPKGEGRNDVFSALITRWEKPPKRVIYDFACALGPYCMTREPDFFAETQFLIDDFHAVGHTKCAPAAFLKTYCAVDPRLRYINSSAGECGNSGISRIRKSVSYMSQDRAIVYTKVFLSIWNRQRILSM
;
A
#
# COMPACT_ATOMS: atom_id res chain seq x y z
N MET A 1 75.71 -1.31 25.14
CA MET A 1 75.94 -1.80 23.77
C MET A 1 74.78 -2.68 23.41
N SER A 2 74.04 -2.27 22.38
CA SER A 2 72.82 -2.94 21.91
C SER A 2 73.20 -4.17 21.08
N PHE A 3 72.56 -5.31 21.35
CA PHE A 3 72.40 -6.37 20.36
C PHE A 3 71.01 -7.00 20.54
N PRO A 4 70.23 -7.13 19.44
CA PRO A 4 69.01 -7.95 19.41
C PRO A 4 69.26 -9.28 18.68
N PHE A 5 68.49 -10.31 19.02
CA PHE A 5 67.64 -11.14 18.15
C PHE A 5 67.16 -12.40 18.91
N THR A 6 65.87 -12.70 18.76
CA THR A 6 65.03 -13.79 19.31
C THR A 6 65.30 -15.15 18.62
N PRO A 7 64.58 -16.30 18.85
CA PRO A 7 63.50 -16.69 19.82
C PRO A 7 63.66 -18.13 20.43
N ILE A 8 62.64 -18.61 21.18
CA ILE A 8 61.95 -19.95 21.12
C ILE A 8 61.66 -20.63 22.49
N GLU A 9 60.34 -20.84 22.71
CA GLU A 9 59.55 -21.92 23.37
C GLU A 9 59.79 -22.45 24.79
N GLY A 10 58.65 -22.72 25.47
CA GLY A 10 58.51 -23.83 26.42
C GLY A 10 57.69 -23.53 27.68
N GLY A 11 56.36 -23.41 27.58
CA GLY A 11 55.46 -23.27 28.74
C GLY A 11 54.50 -24.45 28.88
N SER A 12 54.72 -25.28 29.90
CA SER A 12 53.82 -26.33 30.38
C SER A 12 52.72 -25.76 31.27
N ASN A 13 51.45 -25.97 30.94
CA ASN A 13 50.30 -25.66 31.80
C ASN A 13 49.64 -26.94 32.34
N VAL A 14 49.45 -26.96 33.65
CA VAL A 14 48.59 -27.85 34.45
C VAL A 14 47.47 -26.97 35.02
N PRO A 15 46.22 -27.47 35.18
CA PRO A 15 45.02 -26.63 35.15
C PRO A 15 44.66 -26.03 36.52
N SER A 16 44.03 -24.86 36.51
CA SER A 16 43.38 -24.25 37.68
C SER A 16 41.89 -24.07 37.41
N GLU A 17 41.08 -24.84 38.14
CA GLU A 17 39.64 -24.63 38.31
C GLU A 17 39.39 -23.33 39.10
N SER A 18 38.57 -22.46 38.54
CA SER A 18 37.79 -21.47 39.30
C SER A 18 36.54 -21.11 38.48
N SER A 19 35.46 -21.87 38.64
CA SER A 19 34.14 -21.45 38.14
C SER A 19 33.57 -20.39 39.08
N ASN A 20 33.12 -19.28 38.51
CA ASN A 20 32.56 -18.14 39.24
C ASN A 20 31.06 -18.40 39.47
N PRO A 21 30.58 -18.54 40.73
CA PRO A 21 29.19 -18.94 41.02
C PRO A 21 28.13 -17.97 40.46
N GLN A 22 28.48 -16.71 40.25
CA GLN A 22 27.59 -15.71 39.64
C GLN A 22 27.37 -15.93 38.14
N HIS A 23 28.37 -16.44 37.42
CA HIS A 23 28.25 -16.71 36.00
C HIS A 23 27.45 -17.98 35.74
N GLU A 24 27.61 -19.00 36.60
CA GLU A 24 26.76 -20.21 36.58
C GLU A 24 25.30 -19.88 36.94
N GLN A 25 25.04 -18.99 37.91
CA GLN A 25 23.68 -18.51 38.22
C GLN A 25 23.07 -17.68 37.08
N GLU A 26 23.83 -16.80 36.43
CA GLU A 26 23.34 -16.04 35.27
C GLU A 26 23.05 -16.94 34.06
N GLU A 27 23.88 -17.96 33.78
CA GLU A 27 23.62 -18.96 32.74
C GLU A 27 22.38 -19.81 33.06
N LEU A 28 22.22 -20.26 34.30
CA LEU A 28 21.03 -21.01 34.76
C LEU A 28 19.74 -20.18 34.60
N ILE A 29 19.75 -18.90 34.97
CA ILE A 29 18.59 -17.99 34.81
C ILE A 29 18.30 -17.72 33.33
N LEU A 30 19.33 -17.60 32.48
CA LEU A 30 19.18 -17.46 31.03
C LEU A 30 18.61 -18.72 30.37
N GLU A 31 19.04 -19.91 30.79
CA GLU A 31 18.51 -21.18 30.29
C GLU A 31 17.05 -21.37 30.72
N GLU A 32 16.71 -21.12 31.98
CA GLU A 32 15.35 -21.21 32.53
C GLU A 32 14.39 -20.25 31.79
N THR A 33 14.78 -18.99 31.59
CA THR A 33 13.97 -18.00 30.84
C THR A 33 13.87 -18.23 29.33
N THR A 34 14.71 -19.12 28.76
CA THR A 34 14.59 -19.54 27.35
C THR A 34 13.72 -20.77 27.20
N TYR A 35 13.69 -21.64 28.21
CA TYR A 35 12.81 -22.80 28.26
C TYR A 35 11.36 -22.39 28.56
N ASP A 36 11.12 -21.46 29.48
CA ASP A 36 9.77 -20.92 29.73
C ASP A 36 9.15 -20.35 28.46
N ALA A 37 9.94 -19.60 27.68
CA ALA A 37 9.50 -19.05 26.40
C ALA A 37 9.20 -20.15 25.36
N TYR A 38 9.90 -21.27 25.41
CA TYR A 38 9.63 -22.44 24.57
C TYR A 38 8.33 -23.13 24.99
N VAL A 39 8.13 -23.37 26.29
CA VAL A 39 6.91 -23.96 26.85
C VAL A 39 5.70 -23.11 26.48
N GLU A 40 5.76 -21.79 26.72
CA GLU A 40 4.69 -20.86 26.33
C GLU A 40 4.38 -20.91 24.83
N SER A 41 5.42 -20.95 23.98
CA SER A 41 5.28 -21.01 22.53
C SER A 41 4.66 -22.34 22.04
N VAL A 42 4.87 -23.44 22.78
CA VAL A 42 4.20 -24.72 22.50
C VAL A 42 2.74 -24.67 22.98
N LEU A 43 2.48 -24.11 24.16
CA LEU A 43 1.13 -23.99 24.73
C LEU A 43 0.21 -23.11 23.90
N ASP A 44 0.74 -22.06 23.28
CA ASP A 44 0.01 -21.12 22.42
C ASP A 44 0.00 -21.51 20.93
N GLU A 45 0.51 -22.70 20.59
CA GLU A 45 0.57 -23.29 19.25
C GLU A 45 1.39 -22.49 18.22
N SER A 46 2.21 -21.52 18.65
CA SER A 46 3.17 -20.83 17.76
C SER A 46 4.39 -21.70 17.41
N THR A 47 4.67 -22.70 18.24
CA THR A 47 5.62 -23.78 17.96
C THR A 47 4.87 -25.11 17.91
N GLY A 48 4.88 -25.77 16.75
CA GLY A 48 4.16 -27.02 16.55
C GLY A 48 4.73 -28.16 17.42
N PHE A 49 3.84 -28.79 18.18
CA PHE A 49 4.12 -29.97 19.00
C PHE A 49 2.90 -30.90 18.97
N PHE A 50 2.91 -31.88 18.06
CA PHE A 50 1.76 -32.71 17.77
C PHE A 50 1.98 -34.14 18.25
N GLN A 51 1.06 -34.68 19.06
CA GLN A 51 0.99 -36.12 19.31
C GLN A 51 0.35 -36.80 18.10
N ILE A 52 1.09 -37.68 17.43
CA ILE A 52 0.66 -38.32 16.17
C ILE A 52 0.39 -39.82 16.32
N ALA A 53 0.86 -40.44 17.40
CA ALA A 53 0.47 -41.77 17.85
C ALA A 53 0.55 -41.82 19.38
N ARG A 54 0.11 -42.92 20.01
CA ARG A 54 0.05 -43.04 21.48
C ARG A 54 1.37 -42.66 22.16
N ASP A 55 2.48 -43.10 21.60
CA ASP A 55 3.83 -42.95 22.12
C ASP A 55 4.75 -42.08 21.24
N MET A 56 4.21 -41.37 20.22
CA MET A 56 5.02 -40.64 19.25
C MET A 56 4.47 -39.24 18.93
N PHE A 57 5.38 -38.30 18.81
CA PHE A 57 5.14 -36.88 18.57
C PHE A 57 5.96 -36.36 17.37
N VAL A 58 5.50 -35.25 16.78
CA VAL A 58 6.23 -34.46 15.78
C VAL A 58 6.35 -33.03 16.29
N VAL A 59 7.57 -32.50 16.30
CA VAL A 59 7.92 -31.24 16.97
C VAL A 59 8.72 -30.31 16.07
N ASN A 60 8.46 -29.01 16.12
CA ASN A 60 9.28 -28.01 15.45
C ASN A 60 10.63 -27.85 16.14
N GLY A 61 11.66 -27.54 15.36
CA GLY A 61 12.92 -27.03 15.89
C GLY A 61 12.73 -25.69 16.59
N TRP A 62 13.53 -25.42 17.62
CA TRP A 62 13.51 -24.17 18.36
C TRP A 62 14.83 -23.40 18.21
N ASP A 63 14.73 -22.07 18.15
CA ASP A 63 15.86 -21.15 18.27
C ASP A 63 15.81 -20.47 19.64
N ALA A 64 16.58 -21.00 20.61
CA ALA A 64 16.59 -20.47 21.97
C ALA A 64 17.03 -19.01 22.06
N LYS A 65 17.93 -18.57 21.17
CA LYS A 65 18.42 -17.18 21.14
C LYS A 65 17.38 -16.24 20.54
N ALA A 66 16.69 -16.67 19.49
CA ALA A 66 15.66 -15.86 18.82
C ALA A 66 14.26 -16.02 19.42
N LYS A 67 14.07 -16.96 20.37
CA LYS A 67 12.80 -17.33 21.01
C LYS A 67 11.66 -17.54 19.99
N ARG A 68 11.93 -18.34 18.95
CA ARG A 68 10.96 -18.66 17.87
C ARG A 68 11.15 -20.06 17.31
N SER A 69 10.11 -20.58 16.67
CA SER A 69 10.15 -21.85 15.94
C SER A 69 10.99 -21.78 14.66
N LYS A 70 11.51 -22.94 14.24
CA LYS A 70 12.21 -23.16 12.98
C LYS A 70 11.34 -23.99 12.05
N ASP A 71 11.55 -23.85 10.74
CA ASP A 71 10.87 -24.64 9.70
C ASP A 71 11.34 -26.10 9.61
N THR A 72 12.15 -26.56 10.57
CA THR A 72 12.60 -27.94 10.69
C THR A 72 11.71 -28.71 11.65
N TRP A 73 11.49 -29.99 11.35
CA TRP A 73 10.63 -30.88 12.12
C TRP A 73 11.39 -32.13 12.53
N TYR A 74 11.10 -32.62 13.73
CA TYR A 74 11.71 -33.80 14.34
C TYR A 74 10.63 -34.71 14.93
N HIS A 75 10.99 -35.96 15.19
CA HIS A 75 10.12 -36.90 15.86
C HIS A 75 10.59 -37.11 17.30
N VAL A 76 9.65 -37.32 18.21
CA VAL A 76 9.92 -37.68 19.60
C VAL A 76 9.13 -38.94 19.93
N GLN A 77 9.74 -39.89 20.62
CA GLN A 77 9.06 -41.09 21.13
C GLN A 77 9.17 -41.16 22.64
N GLN A 78 8.07 -41.52 23.30
CA GLN A 78 8.00 -41.73 24.74
C GLN A 78 7.68 -43.20 25.02
N SER A 79 8.63 -43.94 25.57
CA SER A 79 8.47 -45.35 25.95
C SER A 79 8.46 -45.51 27.47
N LYS A 80 7.74 -46.51 27.99
CA LYS A 80 7.82 -46.91 29.40
C LYS A 80 8.61 -48.21 29.51
N ILE A 81 9.72 -48.19 30.26
CA ILE A 81 10.51 -49.38 30.58
C ILE A 81 10.40 -49.59 32.09
N GLY A 82 9.55 -50.55 32.52
CA GLY A 82 9.22 -50.71 33.93
C GLY A 82 8.45 -49.50 34.47
N SER A 83 8.97 -48.85 35.52
CA SER A 83 8.42 -47.62 36.10
C SER A 83 9.01 -46.33 35.51
N GLU A 84 10.03 -46.43 34.65
CA GLU A 84 10.73 -45.27 34.09
C GLU A 84 10.19 -44.89 32.71
N VAL A 85 10.05 -43.58 32.48
CA VAL A 85 9.68 -42.99 31.19
C VAL A 85 10.97 -42.61 30.46
N VAL A 86 11.19 -43.23 29.30
CA VAL A 86 12.32 -42.94 28.42
C VAL A 86 11.82 -42.14 27.23
N ILE A 87 12.42 -40.97 26.98
CA ILE A 87 12.06 -40.09 25.88
C ILE A 87 13.24 -39.96 24.93
N VAL A 88 12.99 -40.12 23.63
CA VAL A 88 14.01 -40.03 22.58
C VAL A 88 13.56 -39.03 21.54
N CYS A 89 14.35 -37.98 21.29
CA CYS A 89 14.11 -36.99 20.24
C CYS A 89 15.11 -37.13 19.09
N THR A 90 14.66 -36.93 17.85
CA THR A 90 15.55 -36.95 16.67
C THR A 90 16.17 -35.59 16.34
N CYS A 91 16.05 -34.58 17.22
CA CYS A 91 16.63 -33.26 16.97
C CYS A 91 18.16 -33.28 17.18
N PRO A 92 18.94 -32.43 16.48
CA PRO A 92 20.40 -32.41 16.60
C PRO A 92 20.94 -32.09 18.00
N THR A 93 20.08 -31.53 18.86
CA THR A 93 20.42 -31.14 20.23
C THR A 93 20.27 -32.31 21.21
N SER A 94 19.47 -33.33 20.90
CA SER A 94 19.36 -34.54 21.72
C SER A 94 20.66 -35.34 21.63
N LYS A 95 21.31 -35.57 22.79
CA LYS A 95 22.56 -36.31 22.93
C LYS A 95 22.50 -37.22 24.15
N PRO A 96 23.32 -38.28 24.24
CA PRO A 96 23.31 -39.21 25.39
C PRO A 96 23.44 -38.52 26.76
N ASP A 97 24.18 -37.41 26.83
CA ASP A 97 24.44 -36.66 28.06
C ASP A 97 23.66 -35.32 28.15
N TYR A 98 22.73 -35.05 27.23
CA TYR A 98 22.00 -33.77 27.19
C TYR A 98 20.56 -33.93 26.71
N THR A 99 19.62 -33.65 27.62
CA THR A 99 18.18 -33.64 27.37
C THR A 99 17.80 -32.41 26.55
N CYS A 100 17.24 -32.59 25.36
CA CYS A 100 16.79 -31.44 24.58
C CYS A 100 15.49 -30.85 25.16
N GLN A 101 15.18 -29.59 24.83
CA GLN A 101 13.97 -28.92 25.34
C GLN A 101 12.67 -29.67 24.99
N HIS A 102 12.63 -30.41 23.87
CA HIS A 102 11.50 -31.27 23.50
C HIS A 102 11.30 -32.44 24.47
N GLU A 103 12.40 -33.08 24.87
CA GLU A 103 12.39 -34.19 25.83
C GLU A 103 12.05 -33.66 27.23
N TYR A 104 12.63 -32.53 27.60
CA TYR A 104 12.39 -31.88 28.88
C TYR A 104 10.91 -31.49 29.07
N LEU A 105 10.28 -30.91 28.04
CA LEU A 105 8.85 -30.58 28.05
C LEU A 105 7.96 -31.80 28.25
N LEU A 106 8.28 -32.95 27.64
CA LEU A 106 7.50 -34.17 27.85
C LEU A 106 7.74 -34.82 29.21
N LEU A 107 8.95 -34.72 29.76
CA LEU A 107 9.26 -35.20 31.11
C LEU A 107 8.51 -34.37 32.17
N GLU A 108 8.47 -33.06 32.00
CA GLU A 108 7.89 -32.13 32.98
C GLU A 108 6.38 -31.96 32.83
N HIS A 109 5.91 -31.78 31.59
CA HIS A 109 4.52 -31.41 31.30
C HIS A 109 3.77 -32.46 30.48
N GLY A 110 4.42 -33.55 30.04
CA GLY A 110 3.82 -34.49 29.08
C GLY A 110 2.55 -35.16 29.58
N SER A 111 2.46 -35.50 30.87
CA SER A 111 1.27 -36.09 31.47
C SER A 111 0.08 -35.13 31.52
N PHE A 112 0.34 -33.82 31.63
CA PHE A 112 -0.67 -32.76 31.65
C PHE A 112 -1.09 -32.37 30.23
N LEU A 113 -0.15 -32.24 29.31
CA LEU A 113 -0.39 -31.77 27.95
C LEU A 113 -0.93 -32.85 27.01
N PHE A 114 -0.59 -34.12 27.25
CA PHE A 114 -0.85 -35.22 26.34
C PHE A 114 -1.33 -36.46 27.12
N SER A 115 -2.61 -36.51 27.47
CA SER A 115 -3.20 -37.67 28.17
C SER A 115 -3.23 -38.91 27.28
N SER A 116 -2.64 -40.00 27.76
CA SER A 116 -2.63 -41.31 27.08
C SER A 116 -3.80 -42.21 27.51
N GLU A 117 -4.54 -41.86 28.57
CA GLU A 117 -5.71 -42.62 29.03
C GLU A 117 -6.95 -42.21 28.24
N GLY A 118 -7.48 -43.13 27.42
CA GLY A 118 -8.70 -42.92 26.63
C GLY A 118 -8.50 -42.29 25.24
N SER A 119 -7.26 -42.05 24.81
CA SER A 119 -6.96 -41.51 23.48
C SER A 119 -7.22 -42.56 22.37
N PRO A 120 -7.97 -42.24 21.30
CA PRO A 120 -8.24 -43.15 20.17
C PRO A 120 -7.03 -43.33 19.23
N LEU A 121 -5.85 -42.83 19.62
CA LEU A 121 -4.61 -42.96 18.86
C LEU A 121 -4.07 -44.40 18.92
N LEU A 122 -3.72 -44.93 17.76
CA LEU A 122 -3.10 -46.25 17.60
C LEU A 122 -1.66 -46.24 18.14
N ASP A 123 -1.14 -47.42 18.49
CA ASP A 123 0.29 -47.60 18.78
C ASP A 123 1.14 -47.28 17.53
N MET A 124 2.42 -46.95 17.71
CA MET A 124 3.40 -46.68 16.64
C MET A 124 3.26 -47.64 15.43
N GLY A 125 2.54 -47.19 14.39
CA GLY A 125 2.27 -47.96 13.17
C GLY A 125 3.24 -47.67 12.03
N GLU A 126 3.30 -48.60 11.06
CA GLU A 126 4.06 -48.49 9.80
C GLU A 126 3.37 -47.59 8.75
N GLU A 127 2.38 -46.80 9.16
CA GLU A 127 1.54 -45.98 8.28
C GLU A 127 2.08 -44.56 8.08
N VAL A 128 1.74 -43.94 6.95
CA VAL A 128 1.98 -42.52 6.68
C VAL A 128 0.89 -41.70 7.38
N ILE A 129 1.30 -40.74 8.20
CA ILE A 129 0.38 -39.91 8.99
C ILE A 129 0.44 -38.48 8.48
N LEU A 130 -0.64 -37.97 7.88
CA LEU A 130 -0.84 -36.54 7.68
C LEU A 130 -1.13 -35.93 9.06
N PHE A 131 -0.29 -35.02 9.57
CA PHE A 131 -0.45 -34.46 10.91
C PHE A 131 -0.73 -32.95 10.93
N SER A 132 -0.41 -32.25 9.84
CA SER A 132 -0.76 -30.84 9.66
C SER A 132 -1.22 -30.60 8.25
N ARG A 133 -2.35 -29.92 8.11
CA ARG A 133 -2.88 -29.45 6.84
C ARG A 133 -3.42 -28.04 7.03
N GLN A 134 -2.85 -27.11 6.29
CA GLN A 134 -3.15 -25.68 6.36
C GLN A 134 -3.63 -25.25 4.98
N ALA A 135 -4.80 -24.64 4.90
CA ALA A 135 -5.22 -23.96 3.69
C ALA A 135 -4.27 -22.77 3.50
N ASP A 136 -3.63 -22.71 2.33
CA ASP A 136 -2.96 -21.49 1.94
C ASP A 136 -4.02 -20.43 1.57
N LEU A 137 -3.63 -19.17 1.52
CA LEU A 137 -4.54 -18.04 1.29
C LEU A 137 -5.02 -17.94 -0.17
N GLU A 138 -4.61 -18.86 -1.06
CA GLU A 138 -5.09 -19.01 -2.43
C GLU A 138 -6.19 -20.10 -2.52
N GLU A 139 -7.22 -19.91 -3.35
CA GLU A 139 -8.23 -20.95 -3.62
C GLU A 139 -7.53 -22.24 -4.10
N ASP A 140 -7.88 -23.38 -3.49
CA ASP A 140 -7.39 -24.73 -3.80
C ASP A 140 -5.88 -25.02 -3.60
N GLN A 141 -5.16 -24.28 -2.75
CA GLN A 141 -3.80 -24.67 -2.32
C GLN A 141 -3.68 -25.03 -0.84
N TRP A 142 -2.93 -26.09 -0.55
CA TRP A 142 -2.78 -26.65 0.79
C TRP A 142 -1.32 -26.96 1.13
N LEU A 143 -0.89 -26.53 2.30
CA LEU A 143 0.37 -26.95 2.91
C LEU A 143 0.12 -28.14 3.85
N ASN A 144 0.62 -29.30 3.45
CA ASN A 144 0.44 -30.58 4.11
C ASN A 144 1.77 -31.09 4.67
N HIS A 145 1.78 -31.56 5.91
CA HIS A 145 2.93 -32.21 6.53
C HIS A 145 2.60 -33.65 6.92
N PHE A 146 3.43 -34.57 6.47
CA PHE A 146 3.30 -36.00 6.71
C PHE A 146 4.46 -36.53 7.53
N SER A 147 4.18 -37.44 8.46
CA SER A 147 5.14 -38.32 9.10
C SER A 147 5.17 -39.66 8.35
N CYS A 148 6.21 -39.86 7.55
CA CYS A 148 6.40 -41.05 6.72
C CYS A 148 7.46 -41.98 7.32
N PRO A 149 7.18 -43.29 7.47
CA PRO A 149 8.19 -44.26 7.84
C PRO A 149 9.11 -44.60 6.66
N SER A 150 10.34 -45.00 6.97
CA SER A 150 11.28 -45.53 5.98
C SER A 150 11.00 -47.01 5.73
N PRO A 151 10.97 -47.46 4.47
CA PRO A 151 10.82 -48.89 4.16
C PRO A 151 12.01 -49.74 4.64
N ASN A 152 13.17 -49.11 4.92
CA ASN A 152 14.41 -49.82 5.24
C ASN A 152 14.84 -49.71 6.72
N LYS A 153 14.15 -48.90 7.54
CA LYS A 153 14.49 -48.67 8.95
C LYS A 153 13.23 -48.65 9.80
N ARG A 154 13.15 -49.54 10.79
CA ARG A 154 12.06 -49.58 11.78
C ARG A 154 12.34 -48.61 12.94
N GLY A 155 11.27 -48.18 13.61
CA GLY A 155 11.34 -47.29 14.78
C GLY A 155 11.55 -45.81 14.44
N LEU A 156 11.72 -44.98 15.48
CA LEU A 156 11.75 -43.52 15.38
C LEU A 156 12.80 -42.99 14.39
N GLY A 157 14.01 -43.55 14.40
CA GLY A 157 15.11 -43.14 13.51
C GLY A 157 14.87 -43.41 12.02
N GLY A 158 13.85 -44.22 11.70
CA GLY A 158 13.39 -44.50 10.34
C GLY A 158 12.32 -43.54 9.84
N ARG A 159 11.71 -42.67 10.67
CA ARG A 159 10.67 -41.74 10.20
C ARG A 159 11.25 -40.44 9.67
N VAL A 160 10.46 -39.80 8.81
CA VAL A 160 10.80 -38.58 8.09
C VAL A 160 9.57 -37.69 7.97
N VAL A 161 9.78 -36.38 8.00
CA VAL A 161 8.72 -35.42 7.64
C VAL A 161 8.79 -35.12 6.15
N VAL A 162 7.66 -35.28 5.47
CA VAL A 162 7.46 -34.90 4.07
C VAL A 162 6.48 -33.73 4.05
N VAL A 163 6.81 -32.70 3.29
CA VAL A 163 5.99 -31.50 3.11
C VAL A 163 5.46 -31.48 1.68
N TYR A 164 4.18 -31.20 1.51
CA TYR A 164 3.53 -31.00 0.22
C TYR A 164 2.79 -29.68 0.21
N GLU A 165 3.04 -28.88 -0.83
CA GLU A 165 2.38 -27.62 -1.08
C GLU A 165 1.72 -27.69 -2.45
N GLY A 166 0.38 -27.67 -2.51
CA GLY A 166 -0.35 -27.77 -3.77
C GLY A 166 -1.82 -28.14 -3.62
N SER A 167 -2.47 -28.47 -4.73
CA SER A 167 -3.91 -28.71 -4.80
C SER A 167 -4.35 -30.10 -4.34
N ASP A 168 -5.66 -30.26 -4.16
CA ASP A 168 -6.25 -31.56 -3.80
C ASP A 168 -6.17 -32.63 -4.90
N GLU A 169 -5.84 -32.20 -6.12
CA GLU A 169 -5.50 -33.10 -7.22
C GLU A 169 -4.10 -33.72 -7.09
N GLY A 170 -3.32 -33.33 -6.07
CA GLY A 170 -1.95 -33.79 -5.85
C GLY A 170 -0.91 -33.10 -6.75
N ILE A 171 -1.31 -32.01 -7.43
CA ILE A 171 -0.45 -31.16 -8.26
C ILE A 171 0.22 -30.12 -7.36
N GLY A 172 1.56 -30.11 -7.33
CA GLY A 172 2.32 -29.15 -6.53
C GLY A 172 3.71 -29.65 -6.12
N HIS A 173 4.30 -28.98 -5.15
CA HIS A 173 5.68 -29.19 -4.74
C HIS A 173 5.78 -30.14 -3.53
N TRP A 174 6.53 -31.23 -3.70
CA TRP A 174 6.79 -32.23 -2.66
C TRP A 174 8.24 -32.17 -2.19
N ARG A 175 8.46 -32.14 -0.87
CA ARG A 175 9.79 -32.04 -0.26
C ARG A 175 9.95 -33.00 0.91
N CYS A 176 10.96 -33.85 0.86
CA CYS A 176 11.40 -34.66 2.01
C CYS A 176 12.43 -33.88 2.83
N LEU A 177 12.31 -33.84 4.16
CA LEU A 177 13.23 -33.07 5.01
C LEU A 177 14.58 -33.76 5.30
N LYS A 178 14.77 -35.02 4.89
CA LYS A 178 16.00 -35.80 5.15
C LYS A 178 16.74 -36.24 3.89
N ASP A 179 16.05 -36.34 2.75
CA ASP A 179 16.61 -36.85 1.49
C ASP A 179 16.41 -35.85 0.34
N SER A 180 17.26 -35.94 -0.69
CA SER A 180 17.09 -35.20 -1.95
C SER A 180 15.84 -35.66 -2.72
N ALA A 181 15.46 -34.92 -3.77
CA ALA A 181 14.16 -34.99 -4.46
C ALA A 181 13.69 -36.37 -4.98
N ALA A 182 14.55 -37.41 -4.96
CA ALA A 182 14.25 -38.77 -5.41
C ALA A 182 14.27 -39.79 -4.25
N CYS A 183 13.36 -39.65 -3.27
CA CYS A 183 13.24 -40.58 -2.14
C CYS A 183 11.92 -41.38 -2.16
N ALA A 184 11.93 -42.57 -1.55
CA ALA A 184 10.75 -43.45 -1.50
C ALA A 184 9.59 -42.90 -0.65
N HIS A 185 9.85 -41.92 0.22
CA HIS A 185 8.86 -41.30 1.11
C HIS A 185 7.80 -40.48 0.35
N ILE A 186 8.21 -39.74 -0.69
CA ILE A 186 7.29 -38.87 -1.46
C ILE A 186 6.19 -39.70 -2.17
N PRO A 187 6.51 -40.79 -2.89
CA PRO A 187 5.47 -41.67 -3.46
C PRO A 187 4.54 -42.30 -2.43
N MET A 188 5.04 -42.62 -1.23
CA MET A 188 4.20 -43.16 -0.14
C MET A 188 3.20 -42.11 0.37
N CYS A 189 3.66 -40.88 0.60
CA CYS A 189 2.78 -39.77 1.01
C CYS A 189 1.78 -39.39 -0.07
N ARG A 190 2.16 -39.44 -1.35
CA ARG A 190 1.23 -39.22 -2.48
C ARG A 190 0.07 -40.22 -2.49
N ARG A 191 0.37 -41.52 -2.33
CA ARG A 191 -0.68 -42.56 -2.26
C ARG A 191 -1.62 -42.34 -1.08
N GLN A 192 -1.07 -42.01 0.09
CA GLN A 192 -1.86 -41.71 1.28
C GLN A 192 -2.73 -40.48 1.08
N PHE A 193 -2.18 -39.42 0.47
CA PHE A 193 -2.90 -38.18 0.18
C PHE A 193 -4.09 -38.43 -0.75
N SER A 194 -3.89 -39.13 -1.87
CA SER A 194 -4.98 -39.46 -2.81
C SER A 194 -6.10 -40.29 -2.17
N GLN A 195 -5.78 -41.17 -1.20
CA GLN A 195 -6.80 -41.93 -0.47
C GLN A 195 -7.59 -41.09 0.54
N LEU A 196 -6.92 -40.13 1.18
CA LEU A 196 -7.54 -39.25 2.18
C LEU A 196 -8.44 -38.18 1.53
N VAL A 197 -8.02 -37.63 0.38
CA VAL A 197 -8.73 -36.55 -0.33
C VAL A 197 -9.74 -37.09 -1.35
N GLY A 198 -9.48 -38.26 -1.96
CA GLY A 198 -10.36 -38.85 -2.97
C GLY A 198 -11.74 -39.32 -2.47
N ARG A 199 -11.99 -39.35 -1.16
CA ARG A 199 -13.32 -39.64 -0.60
C ARG A 199 -14.27 -38.43 -0.56
N ASP A 200 -13.76 -37.21 -0.73
CA ASP A 200 -14.57 -35.98 -0.71
C ASP A 200 -15.17 -35.61 -2.08
N LEU A 201 -14.71 -36.23 -3.18
CA LEU A 201 -15.16 -35.94 -4.55
C LEU A 201 -16.44 -36.69 -4.99
N GLU A 202 -16.88 -37.72 -4.25
CA GLU A 202 -18.13 -38.45 -4.54
C GLU A 202 -19.35 -37.90 -3.78
N GLY A 203 -19.15 -36.94 -2.87
CA GLY A 203 -20.23 -36.24 -2.18
C GLY A 203 -20.80 -35.13 -3.05
N HIS A 204 -21.97 -35.36 -3.64
CA HIS A 204 -22.72 -34.35 -4.40
C HIS A 204 -22.76 -33.00 -3.67
N TYR A 205 -22.10 -32.01 -4.27
CA TYR A 205 -22.27 -30.59 -3.95
C TYR A 205 -23.68 -30.16 -4.40
N GLU A 206 -24.63 -30.12 -3.47
CA GLU A 206 -25.74 -29.17 -3.58
C GLU A 206 -25.27 -27.84 -3.00
N GLU A 207 -25.18 -26.82 -3.85
CA GLU A 207 -24.98 -25.43 -3.42
C GLU A 207 -26.03 -25.08 -2.35
N PRO A 208 -25.64 -24.54 -1.19
CA PRO A 208 -26.62 -23.95 -0.29
C PRO A 208 -27.24 -22.76 -1.02
N SER A 209 -28.53 -22.86 -1.32
CA SER A 209 -29.33 -21.77 -1.87
C SER A 209 -29.07 -20.49 -1.07
N GLU A 210 -28.71 -19.42 -1.76
CA GLU A 210 -28.61 -18.07 -1.26
C GLU A 210 -29.96 -17.58 -0.72
N THR A 211 -30.31 -18.05 0.47
CA THR A 211 -31.35 -17.48 1.32
C THR A 211 -30.86 -17.45 2.76
N ARG A 212 -29.63 -16.96 2.98
CA ARG A 212 -29.42 -16.14 4.17
C ARG A 212 -30.05 -14.80 3.84
N SER A 213 -31.30 -14.67 4.25
CA SER A 213 -31.99 -13.38 4.33
C SER A 213 -31.01 -12.33 4.83
N ASN A 214 -31.02 -11.20 4.14
CA ASN A 214 -30.33 -9.96 4.40
C ASN A 214 -30.68 -9.37 5.79
N SER A 215 -30.45 -10.13 6.86
CA SER A 215 -30.41 -9.61 8.22
C SER A 215 -28.99 -9.13 8.42
N GLY A 216 -28.77 -7.84 8.21
CA GLY A 216 -27.50 -7.20 8.55
C GLY A 216 -27.06 -7.69 9.92
N TYR A 217 -25.81 -8.14 10.02
CA TYR A 217 -25.20 -8.33 11.33
C TYR A 217 -25.41 -7.03 12.10
N PRO A 218 -26.05 -7.08 13.28
CA PRO A 218 -26.29 -5.88 14.05
C PRO A 218 -24.93 -5.20 14.29
N PRO A 219 -24.87 -3.86 14.35
CA PRO A 219 -23.64 -3.16 14.70
C PRO A 219 -23.09 -3.79 15.97
N PHE A 220 -21.80 -4.17 15.96
CA PHE A 220 -21.09 -4.77 17.09
C PHE A 220 -21.55 -4.09 18.39
N GLN A 221 -22.35 -4.81 19.17
CA GLN A 221 -22.88 -4.29 20.42
C GLN A 221 -21.66 -4.07 21.31
N ARG A 222 -21.44 -2.84 21.77
CA ARG A 222 -20.25 -2.47 22.55
C ARG A 222 -20.26 -3.29 23.84
N VAL A 223 -19.53 -4.41 23.87
CA VAL A 223 -19.46 -5.29 25.04
C VAL A 223 -18.67 -4.54 26.11
N LEU A 224 -19.22 -4.46 27.32
CA LEU A 224 -18.55 -3.81 28.43
C LEU A 224 -17.23 -4.53 28.76
N PRO A 225 -16.19 -3.81 29.21
CA PRO A 225 -14.95 -4.40 29.68
C PRO A 225 -15.19 -5.55 30.65
N LEU A 226 -14.45 -6.65 30.46
CA LEU A 226 -14.59 -7.84 31.29
C LEU A 226 -14.14 -7.52 32.72
N THR A 227 -15.08 -7.36 33.66
CA THR A 227 -14.76 -7.02 35.06
C THR A 227 -14.34 -8.23 35.89
N SER A 228 -14.65 -9.45 35.43
CA SER A 228 -14.29 -10.71 36.07
C SER A 228 -14.23 -11.86 35.06
N ALA A 229 -13.51 -12.94 35.41
CA ALA A 229 -13.38 -14.12 34.56
C ALA A 229 -14.72 -14.89 34.46
N PRO A 230 -15.21 -15.22 33.24
CA PRO A 230 -16.24 -16.22 33.07
C PRO A 230 -15.72 -17.54 33.66
N ILE A 231 -16.41 -18.09 34.65
CA ILE A 231 -15.97 -19.33 35.30
C ILE A 231 -15.93 -20.48 34.26
N HIS A 232 -16.89 -20.48 33.34
CA HIS A 232 -17.07 -21.50 32.32
C HIS A 232 -17.56 -20.87 31.01
N ILE A 233 -16.97 -21.28 29.89
CA ILE A 233 -17.32 -20.87 28.54
C ILE A 233 -17.71 -22.14 27.77
N GLY A 234 -19.01 -22.31 27.55
CA GLY A 234 -19.58 -23.51 26.90
C GLY A 234 -19.68 -23.38 25.38
N LEU A 235 -19.76 -24.52 24.69
CA LEU A 235 -19.97 -24.57 23.24
C LEU A 235 -21.36 -24.03 22.86
N GLU A 236 -21.43 -23.22 21.82
CA GLU A 236 -22.66 -22.71 21.24
C GLU A 236 -23.26 -23.63 20.16
N LEU A 237 -24.50 -23.33 19.75
CA LEU A 237 -25.20 -24.06 18.70
C LEU A 237 -24.58 -23.88 17.32
N ASP A 238 -23.71 -22.90 17.12
CA ASP A 238 -23.00 -22.56 15.89
C ASP A 238 -21.49 -22.87 15.94
N SER A 239 -20.95 -23.26 17.10
CA SER A 239 -19.57 -23.72 17.21
C SER A 239 -19.32 -24.86 16.21
N SER A 240 -18.31 -24.66 15.35
CA SER A 240 -18.02 -25.55 14.25
C SER A 240 -16.53 -25.52 13.90
N CYS A 241 -16.06 -26.54 13.20
CA CYS A 241 -14.71 -26.55 12.65
C CYS A 241 -14.79 -26.31 11.13
N PRO A 242 -13.79 -25.64 10.53
CA PRO A 242 -13.70 -25.46 9.08
C PRO A 242 -13.73 -26.77 8.25
N CYS A 243 -13.55 -27.94 8.90
CA CYS A 243 -13.71 -29.28 8.31
C CYS A 243 -15.13 -29.57 7.75
N ARG A 244 -16.13 -28.73 8.04
CA ARG A 244 -17.54 -28.82 7.57
C ARG A 244 -18.29 -30.14 7.87
N THR A 245 -17.78 -31.03 8.71
CA THR A 245 -18.52 -32.25 9.11
C THR A 245 -19.76 -31.91 9.95
N ILE A 246 -20.93 -32.36 9.48
CA ILE A 246 -22.25 -32.10 10.07
C ILE A 246 -22.46 -32.87 11.40
N SER A 247 -21.73 -33.96 11.63
CA SER A 247 -21.90 -34.79 12.83
C SER A 247 -21.17 -34.20 14.04
N ARG A 248 -21.92 -33.67 15.01
CA ARG A 248 -21.43 -33.38 16.36
C ARG A 248 -21.36 -34.69 17.17
N TYR A 249 -20.21 -34.98 17.77
CA TYR A 249 -20.10 -36.08 18.73
C TYR A 249 -20.38 -35.56 20.15
N GLN A 250 -21.07 -36.37 20.96
CA GLN A 250 -21.21 -36.13 22.40
C GLN A 250 -19.89 -36.49 23.11
N PHE A 251 -18.93 -35.56 23.08
CA PHE A 251 -17.80 -35.57 24.01
C PHE A 251 -17.31 -34.13 24.20
N ARG A 252 -17.47 -33.59 25.41
CA ARG A 252 -17.08 -32.23 25.82
C ARG A 252 -15.95 -32.29 26.85
N PRO A 253 -14.68 -32.42 26.45
CA PRO A 253 -13.58 -32.11 27.35
C PRO A 253 -13.69 -30.65 27.81
N LEU A 254 -13.61 -30.43 29.13
CA LEU A 254 -13.32 -29.11 29.67
C LEU A 254 -11.81 -28.91 29.60
N ASP A 255 -11.38 -27.95 28.80
CA ASP A 255 -10.00 -27.47 28.74
C ASP A 255 -9.85 -26.21 29.61
N THR A 256 -8.61 -25.83 29.93
CA THR A 256 -8.31 -24.62 30.68
C THR A 256 -7.72 -23.57 29.74
N GLY A 257 -8.50 -22.51 29.47
CA GLY A 257 -8.09 -21.39 28.65
C GLY A 257 -7.60 -20.20 29.48
N THR A 258 -6.56 -19.52 29.00
CA THR A 258 -6.09 -18.24 29.56
C THR A 258 -6.64 -17.09 28.73
N ILE A 259 -7.48 -16.25 29.36
CA ILE A 259 -7.98 -15.01 28.78
C ILE A 259 -6.98 -13.90 29.09
N LYS A 260 -6.31 -13.40 28.05
CA LYS A 260 -5.37 -12.28 28.09
C LYS A 260 -6.14 -10.97 28.06
N THR A 261 -6.16 -10.25 29.19
CA THR A 261 -6.72 -8.88 29.34
C THR A 261 -5.63 -7.95 29.89
N ILE A 262 -5.93 -6.82 30.56
CA ILE A 262 -4.88 -6.07 31.29
C ILE A 262 -4.34 -6.90 32.48
N PRO A 263 -5.20 -7.63 33.24
CA PRO A 263 -4.82 -8.85 33.96
C PRO A 263 -5.15 -10.13 33.16
N SER A 264 -4.40 -11.23 33.30
CA SER A 264 -4.88 -12.50 32.75
C SER A 264 -5.86 -13.19 33.69
N PHE A 265 -6.88 -13.81 33.10
CA PHE A 265 -7.83 -14.68 33.77
C PHE A 265 -7.72 -16.12 33.27
N THR A 266 -8.11 -17.06 34.11
CA THR A 266 -8.24 -18.48 33.74
C THR A 266 -9.72 -18.83 33.72
N SER A 267 -10.14 -19.53 32.67
CA SER A 267 -11.53 -19.95 32.48
C SER A 267 -11.57 -21.39 31.98
N SER A 268 -12.57 -22.14 32.41
CA SER A 268 -12.83 -23.46 31.82
C SER A 268 -13.53 -23.28 30.48
N VAL A 269 -13.00 -23.88 29.41
CA VAL A 269 -13.51 -23.77 28.04
C VAL A 269 -13.98 -25.16 27.61
N GLU A 270 -15.25 -25.30 27.22
CA GLU A 270 -15.71 -26.53 26.59
C GLU A 270 -15.14 -26.62 25.18
N VAL A 271 -14.44 -27.71 24.89
CA VAL A 271 -14.00 -28.02 23.53
C VAL A 271 -14.56 -29.36 23.09
N GLN A 272 -14.62 -29.59 21.78
CA GLN A 272 -15.05 -30.87 21.20
C GLN A 272 -14.08 -31.24 20.08
N THR A 273 -13.58 -32.47 20.05
CA THR A 273 -12.75 -32.95 18.94
C THR A 273 -13.55 -32.97 17.62
N CYS A 274 -13.07 -32.32 16.53
CA CYS A 274 -13.68 -32.49 15.19
C CYS A 274 -13.45 -33.94 14.72
N VAL A 275 -14.38 -34.44 13.89
CA VAL A 275 -14.28 -35.72 13.18
C VAL A 275 -12.97 -35.88 12.39
N CYS A 276 -12.38 -34.78 11.93
CA CYS A 276 -11.07 -34.79 11.27
C CYS A 276 -9.92 -35.19 12.21
N LYS A 277 -10.14 -35.25 13.53
CA LYS A 277 -9.17 -35.60 14.58
C LYS A 277 -7.98 -34.64 14.77
N TYR A 278 -7.79 -33.68 13.86
CA TYR A 278 -6.66 -32.74 13.90
C TYR A 278 -6.98 -31.40 14.60
N ARG A 279 -8.25 -31.13 14.91
CA ARG A 279 -8.68 -29.83 15.44
C ARG A 279 -9.73 -30.00 16.53
N SER A 280 -9.72 -29.07 17.48
CA SER A 280 -10.77 -28.92 18.49
C SER A 280 -11.70 -27.78 18.08
N ILE A 281 -13.01 -28.05 18.11
CA ILE A 281 -14.07 -27.06 18.06
C ILE A 281 -14.14 -26.41 19.44
N GLY A 282 -14.11 -25.09 19.50
CA GLY A 282 -14.36 -24.33 20.72
C GLY A 282 -15.42 -23.26 20.52
N PRO A 283 -15.73 -22.51 21.59
CA PRO A 283 -16.77 -21.49 21.57
C PRO A 283 -16.35 -20.24 20.79
N ASP A 284 -17.33 -19.52 20.24
CA ASP A 284 -17.14 -18.26 19.49
C ASP A 284 -16.71 -17.12 20.44
N CYS A 285 -17.38 -17.04 21.60
CA CYS A 285 -17.12 -16.04 22.65
C CYS A 285 -17.39 -14.57 22.28
N ALA A 286 -17.83 -14.22 21.06
CA ALA A 286 -17.99 -12.82 20.66
C ALA A 286 -18.96 -12.03 21.56
N ALA A 287 -20.05 -12.65 22.01
CA ALA A 287 -21.01 -12.04 22.92
C ALA A 287 -20.41 -11.69 24.30
N LEU A 288 -19.33 -12.36 24.69
CA LEU A 288 -18.59 -12.09 25.93
C LEU A 288 -17.51 -11.02 25.75
N GLY A 289 -17.34 -10.47 24.54
CA GLY A 289 -16.25 -9.54 24.24
C GLY A 289 -14.88 -10.22 24.27
N ILE A 290 -14.85 -11.53 24.02
CA ILE A 290 -13.64 -12.35 23.99
C ILE A 290 -13.46 -12.88 22.57
N PHE A 291 -12.23 -12.81 22.07
CA PHE A 291 -11.79 -13.45 20.84
C PHE A 291 -11.08 -14.76 21.21
N ASN A 292 -11.67 -15.88 20.82
CA ASN A 292 -11.06 -17.19 20.97
C ASN A 292 -10.04 -17.42 19.84
N TYR A 293 -8.74 -17.37 20.16
CA TYR A 293 -7.68 -17.54 19.16
C TYR A 293 -7.41 -19.02 18.85
N ASN A 294 -7.30 -19.87 19.87
CA ASN A 294 -6.99 -21.31 19.70
C ASN A 294 -7.48 -22.20 20.85
N ASN A 295 -8.57 -21.82 21.53
CA ASN A 295 -9.19 -22.48 22.68
C ASN A 295 -8.37 -22.47 23.98
N LYS A 296 -7.04 -22.35 23.90
CA LYS A 296 -6.13 -22.24 25.06
C LYS A 296 -5.77 -20.79 25.37
N THR A 297 -5.60 -19.98 24.33
CA THR A 297 -5.32 -18.55 24.43
C THR A 297 -6.52 -17.79 23.90
N LEU A 298 -7.08 -16.94 24.75
CA LEU A 298 -8.19 -16.06 24.42
C LEU A 298 -7.75 -14.62 24.66
N PHE A 299 -8.25 -13.67 23.90
CA PHE A 299 -7.95 -12.24 24.07
C PHE A 299 -9.25 -11.49 24.30
N THR A 300 -9.28 -10.49 25.18
CA THR A 300 -10.42 -9.55 25.14
C THR A 300 -10.38 -8.74 23.85
N GLN A 301 -11.54 -8.51 23.25
CA GLN A 301 -11.69 -7.62 22.10
C GLN A 301 -11.17 -6.22 22.44
N GLU A 302 -11.40 -5.75 23.67
CA GLU A 302 -10.86 -4.51 24.22
C GLU A 302 -9.32 -4.43 24.09
N LEU A 303 -8.57 -5.49 24.45
CA LEU A 303 -7.11 -5.47 24.37
C LEU A 303 -6.61 -5.39 22.92
N LEU A 304 -7.32 -6.03 21.98
CA LEU A 304 -7.01 -6.00 20.55
C LEU A 304 -7.39 -4.65 19.92
N ASP A 305 -8.50 -4.05 20.39
CA ASP A 305 -8.95 -2.71 20.00
C ASP A 305 -8.04 -1.62 20.57
N GLU A 306 -7.50 -1.78 21.79
CA GLU A 306 -6.50 -0.89 22.37
C GLU A 306 -5.24 -0.81 21.49
N TYR A 307 -4.76 -1.96 20.98
CA TYR A 307 -3.66 -1.95 20.01
C TYR A 307 -4.07 -1.23 18.72
N THR A 308 -5.28 -1.50 18.22
CA THR A 308 -5.81 -0.84 17.02
C THR A 308 -5.86 0.67 17.19
N ALA A 309 -6.32 1.15 18.34
CA ALA A 309 -6.32 2.57 18.70
C ALA A 309 -4.90 3.14 18.82
N ALA A 310 -3.97 2.39 19.42
CA ALA A 310 -2.59 2.81 19.60
C ALA A 310 -1.88 3.03 18.26
N PHE A 311 -1.89 2.04 17.35
CA PHE A 311 -1.14 2.14 16.10
C PHE A 311 -1.76 3.11 15.09
N THR A 312 -3.07 3.35 15.16
CA THR A 312 -3.74 4.34 14.31
C THR A 312 -3.51 5.78 14.82
N SER A 313 -3.30 5.94 16.13
CA SER A 313 -3.03 7.24 16.76
C SER A 313 -1.56 7.65 16.65
N SER A 314 -0.62 6.72 16.78
CA SER A 314 0.82 6.97 16.75
C SER A 314 1.60 5.79 16.17
N GLU A 315 2.85 6.01 15.79
CA GLU A 315 3.73 4.93 15.32
C GLU A 315 3.97 3.89 16.42
N THR A 316 3.20 2.79 16.40
CA THR A 316 3.24 1.74 17.42
C THR A 316 3.42 0.36 16.77
N PRO A 317 4.66 -0.14 16.64
CA PRO A 317 4.91 -1.52 16.21
C PRO A 317 4.39 -2.55 17.23
N PHE A 318 4.02 -3.74 16.75
CA PHE A 318 3.58 -4.86 17.61
C PHE A 318 4.54 -5.15 18.78
N SER A 319 5.85 -5.19 18.51
CA SER A 319 6.85 -5.47 19.55
C SER A 319 6.89 -4.41 20.65
N ALA A 320 6.69 -3.13 20.29
CA ALA A 320 6.65 -2.04 21.25
C ALA A 320 5.39 -2.11 22.12
N TRP A 321 4.22 -2.38 21.51
CA TRP A 321 2.97 -2.56 22.23
C TRP A 321 3.03 -3.76 23.19
N VAL A 322 3.47 -4.91 22.70
CA VAL A 322 3.60 -6.14 23.49
C VAL A 322 4.55 -5.96 24.65
N LEU A 323 5.66 -5.22 24.48
CA LEU A 323 6.58 -4.89 25.57
C LEU A 323 5.89 -4.06 26.68
N VAL A 324 5.06 -3.08 26.31
CA VAL A 324 4.30 -2.26 27.27
C VAL A 324 3.30 -3.13 28.05
N VAL A 325 2.55 -3.98 27.36
CA VAL A 325 1.58 -4.89 28.00
C VAL A 325 2.30 -5.91 28.89
N SER A 326 3.43 -6.46 28.43
CA SER A 326 4.25 -7.40 29.21
C SER A 326 4.73 -6.80 30.53
N ARG A 327 5.18 -5.53 30.52
CA ARG A 327 5.55 -4.83 31.76
C ARG A 327 4.38 -4.69 32.74
N ARG A 328 3.16 -4.46 32.24
CA ARG A 328 1.94 -4.42 33.08
C ARG A 328 1.60 -5.77 33.71
N TYR A 329 1.90 -6.87 33.00
CA TYR A 329 1.75 -8.22 33.51
C TYR A 329 2.80 -8.55 34.58
N SER A 330 4.06 -8.15 34.37
CA SER A 330 5.14 -8.37 35.34
C SER A 330 4.87 -7.71 36.70
N LEU A 331 4.21 -6.54 36.73
CA LEU A 331 3.77 -5.90 37.98
C LEU A 331 2.80 -6.75 38.81
N ARG A 332 2.22 -7.80 38.21
CA ARG A 332 1.28 -8.72 38.84
C ARG A 332 1.81 -10.15 38.91
N ASN A 333 3.11 -10.37 38.68
CA ASN A 333 3.73 -11.70 38.59
C ASN A 333 3.05 -12.62 37.56
N GLN A 334 2.60 -12.05 36.44
CA GLN A 334 2.03 -12.79 35.31
C GLN A 334 2.89 -12.61 34.06
N VAL A 335 2.72 -13.50 33.08
CA VAL A 335 3.41 -13.46 31.79
C VAL A 335 2.41 -13.22 30.65
N PHE A 336 2.72 -12.22 29.82
CA PHE A 336 1.95 -11.93 28.61
C PHE A 336 2.47 -12.78 27.44
N CYS A 337 1.69 -12.92 26.36
CA CYS A 337 2.11 -13.72 25.22
C CYS A 337 3.26 -13.07 24.42
N SER A 338 3.91 -13.88 23.58
CA SER A 338 4.93 -13.40 22.65
C SER A 338 4.36 -12.38 21.65
N ALA A 339 5.25 -11.57 21.06
CA ALA A 339 4.86 -10.61 20.04
C ALA A 339 4.37 -11.27 18.74
N GLU A 340 4.82 -12.50 18.47
CA GLU A 340 4.35 -13.29 17.35
C GLU A 340 2.92 -13.76 17.55
N THR A 341 2.62 -14.32 18.73
CA THR A 341 1.29 -14.78 19.12
C THR A 341 0.27 -13.64 19.09
N PHE A 342 0.61 -12.50 19.71
CA PHE A 342 -0.28 -11.33 19.71
C PHE A 342 -0.54 -10.80 18.28
N ARG A 343 0.50 -10.74 17.45
CA ARG A 343 0.37 -10.30 16.05
C ARG A 343 -0.54 -11.24 15.25
N SER A 344 -0.35 -12.54 15.37
CA SER A 344 -1.18 -13.54 14.68
C SER A 344 -2.63 -13.47 15.14
N ALA A 345 -2.86 -13.35 16.46
CA ALA A 345 -4.18 -13.17 17.04
C ALA A 345 -4.86 -11.89 16.53
N TRP A 346 -4.14 -10.77 16.49
CA TRP A 346 -4.69 -9.51 15.98
C TRP A 346 -5.06 -9.59 14.50
N PHE A 347 -4.22 -10.19 13.65
CA PHE A 347 -4.56 -10.36 12.22
C PHE A 347 -5.76 -11.30 12.01
N ALA A 348 -5.92 -12.33 12.84
CA ALA A 348 -7.10 -13.18 12.81
C ALA A 348 -8.36 -12.42 13.27
N TYR A 349 -8.24 -11.63 14.34
CA TYR A 349 -9.32 -10.81 14.88
C TYR A 349 -9.82 -9.76 13.89
N VAL A 350 -8.94 -9.00 13.24
CA VAL A 350 -9.37 -7.94 12.30
C VAL A 350 -10.05 -8.48 11.05
N LYS A 351 -9.83 -9.75 10.67
CA LYS A 351 -10.57 -10.40 9.57
C LYS A 351 -12.04 -10.64 9.93
N LEU A 352 -12.37 -10.73 11.22
CA LEU A 352 -13.75 -10.85 11.71
C LEU A 352 -14.44 -9.48 11.85
N GLN A 353 -13.69 -8.39 11.82
CA GLN A 353 -14.22 -7.04 11.97
C GLN A 353 -14.89 -6.56 10.68
N TYR A 354 -16.10 -6.02 10.81
CA TYR A 354 -16.79 -5.40 9.68
C TYR A 354 -16.21 -4.02 9.39
N LEU A 355 -15.33 -3.93 8.38
CA LEU A 355 -14.63 -2.72 7.95
C LEU A 355 -15.11 -2.19 6.59
N GLU A 356 -16.37 -2.41 6.27
CA GLU A 356 -16.99 -1.95 5.02
C GLU A 356 -17.82 -0.67 5.22
N GLY A 357 -18.21 -0.03 4.11
CA GLY A 357 -19.03 1.18 4.10
C GLY A 357 -18.33 2.48 4.53
N ASP A 358 -17.06 2.41 4.97
CA ASP A 358 -16.31 3.57 5.47
C ASP A 358 -15.44 4.26 4.42
N MET A 359 -15.37 3.75 3.19
CA MET A 359 -14.65 4.36 2.05
C MET A 359 -15.54 5.25 1.19
N ASN A 360 -16.60 5.81 1.78
CA ASN A 360 -17.57 6.68 1.11
C ASN A 360 -17.88 7.87 2.03
N CYS A 361 -17.70 9.09 1.53
CA CYS A 361 -17.94 10.29 2.33
C CYS A 361 -19.43 10.66 2.28
N PRO A 362 -20.11 10.84 3.42
CA PRO A 362 -21.54 11.17 3.44
C PRO A 362 -21.87 12.52 2.80
N LYS A 363 -20.90 13.45 2.75
CA LYS A 363 -21.06 14.76 2.10
C LYS A 363 -20.87 14.73 0.59
N CYS A 364 -20.05 13.81 0.07
CA CYS A 364 -19.73 13.74 -1.36
C CYS A 364 -20.50 12.63 -2.10
N GLY A 365 -20.98 11.61 -1.39
CA GLY A 365 -21.54 10.40 -1.99
C GLY A 365 -20.49 9.55 -2.72
N PRO A 366 -20.90 8.51 -3.46
CA PRO A 366 -19.98 7.51 -4.02
C PRO A 366 -19.06 8.04 -5.14
N SER A 367 -19.35 9.21 -5.72
CA SER A 367 -18.58 9.79 -6.83
C SER A 367 -18.26 11.26 -6.55
N PRO A 368 -17.18 11.54 -5.79
CA PRO A 368 -16.81 12.89 -5.41
C PRO A 368 -16.43 13.74 -6.64
N GLU A 369 -16.93 14.98 -6.70
CA GLU A 369 -16.63 15.89 -7.82
C GLU A 369 -15.16 16.30 -7.89
N ASN A 370 -14.49 16.39 -6.73
CA ASN A 370 -13.07 16.71 -6.62
C ASN A 370 -12.36 15.56 -5.92
N THR A 371 -11.36 14.99 -6.59
CA THR A 371 -10.51 13.93 -6.03
C THR A 371 -9.08 14.43 -5.91
N ILE A 372 -8.46 14.19 -4.76
CA ILE A 372 -7.04 14.43 -4.50
C ILE A 372 -6.33 13.09 -4.52
N TRP A 373 -5.32 12.95 -5.38
CA TRP A 373 -4.51 11.74 -5.51
C TRP A 373 -3.12 12.01 -4.98
N ASP A 374 -2.57 11.05 -4.25
CA ASP A 374 -1.17 11.13 -3.82
C ASP A 374 -0.58 9.72 -3.64
N GLY A 375 0.65 9.56 -4.10
CA GLY A 375 1.45 8.35 -3.95
C GLY A 375 2.19 8.39 -2.61
N VAL A 376 1.87 7.42 -1.75
CA VAL A 376 2.45 7.33 -0.41
C VAL A 376 3.54 6.28 -0.38
N THR A 377 4.68 6.64 0.19
CA THR A 377 5.76 5.70 0.53
C THR A 377 5.36 4.78 1.69
N LEU A 378 4.37 3.93 1.46
CA LEU A 378 3.98 2.85 2.36
C LEU A 378 4.35 1.53 1.67
N ALA A 379 5.63 1.18 1.75
CA ALA A 379 6.21 0.08 0.97
C ALA A 379 6.62 -1.09 1.86
N PHE A 380 6.45 -2.30 1.34
CA PHE A 380 6.98 -3.55 1.92
C PHE A 380 8.11 -4.09 1.05
N ASN A 381 8.82 -5.11 1.53
CA ASN A 381 9.97 -5.66 0.81
C ASN A 381 9.53 -6.38 -0.47
N LYS A 382 10.21 -6.15 -1.60
CA LYS A 382 9.94 -6.81 -2.89
C LYS A 382 10.01 -8.34 -2.81
N LYS A 383 10.75 -8.91 -1.85
CA LYS A 383 10.80 -10.37 -1.63
C LYS A 383 9.45 -10.96 -1.18
N HIS A 384 8.54 -10.12 -0.69
CA HIS A 384 7.19 -10.51 -0.26
C HIS A 384 6.13 -10.19 -1.31
N LEU A 385 6.52 -9.71 -2.51
CA LEU A 385 5.58 -9.53 -3.61
C LEU A 385 5.05 -10.90 -4.06
N LEU A 386 3.73 -11.04 -4.06
CA LEU A 386 3.03 -12.22 -4.55
C LEU A 386 2.44 -11.96 -5.94
N PRO A 387 2.28 -12.99 -6.79
CA PRO A 387 1.61 -12.88 -8.09
C PRO A 387 0.16 -12.40 -7.99
N SER A 388 -0.47 -12.61 -6.83
CA SER A 388 -1.84 -12.16 -6.53
C SER A 388 -2.00 -10.64 -6.50
N LEU A 389 -0.91 -9.86 -6.45
CA LEU A 389 -1.01 -8.40 -6.47
C LEU A 389 -1.49 -7.89 -7.83
N GLU A 390 -2.68 -7.30 -7.86
CA GLU A 390 -3.35 -6.84 -9.07
C GLU A 390 -3.79 -5.37 -8.95
N PRO A 391 -2.85 -4.40 -9.10
CA PRO A 391 -3.22 -2.99 -9.20
C PRO A 391 -4.10 -2.73 -10.43
N PRO A 392 -4.87 -1.63 -10.46
CA PRO A 392 -5.77 -1.33 -11.57
C PRO A 392 -5.02 -1.09 -12.89
N THR A 393 -3.70 -0.92 -12.83
CA THR A 393 -2.82 -0.78 -13.98
C THR A 393 -2.65 -2.06 -14.81
N ILE A 394 -3.03 -3.22 -14.27
CA ILE A 394 -2.99 -4.50 -14.99
C ILE A 394 -4.13 -4.58 -16.00
N THR A 395 -3.78 -4.95 -17.24
CA THR A 395 -4.74 -5.22 -18.32
C THR A 395 -5.20 -6.68 -18.26
N GLN A 396 -6.47 -6.92 -18.56
CA GLN A 396 -7.09 -8.24 -18.53
C GLN A 396 -7.27 -8.79 -19.95
N PRO A 397 -7.49 -10.10 -20.15
CA PRO A 397 -7.84 -10.66 -21.46
C PRO A 397 -9.12 -10.04 -22.05
N THR A 398 -10.03 -9.58 -21.19
CA THR A 398 -11.27 -8.87 -21.52
C THR A 398 -11.07 -7.37 -21.78
N SER A 399 -9.86 -6.83 -21.58
CA SER A 399 -9.55 -5.43 -21.87
C SER A 399 -9.76 -5.11 -23.35
N ILE A 400 -10.51 -4.05 -23.62
CA ILE A 400 -10.66 -3.55 -24.98
C ILE A 400 -9.31 -3.07 -25.55
N VAL A 401 -9.10 -3.31 -26.83
CA VAL A 401 -7.89 -2.87 -27.55
C VAL A 401 -8.19 -1.62 -28.36
N ARG A 402 -7.40 -0.57 -28.15
CA ARG A 402 -7.50 0.73 -28.83
C ARG A 402 -6.42 0.86 -29.91
N ASP A 403 -6.63 0.19 -31.03
CA ASP A 403 -5.65 0.17 -32.13
C ASP A 403 -5.49 1.50 -32.86
N SER A 404 -6.43 2.44 -32.77
CA SER A 404 -6.32 3.75 -33.43
C SER A 404 -5.54 4.78 -32.59
N THR A 405 -5.43 4.60 -31.27
CA THR A 405 -4.88 5.60 -30.36
C THR A 405 -3.39 5.82 -30.57
N ARG A 406 -2.99 7.07 -30.83
CA ARG A 406 -1.59 7.48 -31.08
C ARG A 406 -1.31 8.82 -30.41
N TYR A 407 -0.03 9.10 -30.17
CA TYR A 407 0.38 10.45 -29.78
C TYR A 407 0.08 11.44 -30.91
N LEU A 408 -0.68 12.47 -30.59
CA LEU A 408 -0.90 13.61 -31.48
C LEU A 408 0.22 14.62 -31.27
N ALA A 409 0.91 14.99 -32.36
CA ALA A 409 1.90 16.06 -32.35
C ALA A 409 1.22 17.44 -32.26
N ASP A 410 1.99 18.45 -31.89
CA ASP A 410 1.60 19.86 -31.97
C ASP A 410 0.33 20.24 -31.19
N GLN A 411 -0.01 19.57 -30.09
CA GLN A 411 -1.22 19.87 -29.32
C GLN A 411 -1.22 21.24 -28.62
N GLN A 412 -0.10 21.97 -28.66
CA GLN A 412 0.03 23.28 -28.06
C GLN A 412 -0.78 24.34 -28.85
N LEU A 413 -1.08 25.45 -28.17
CA LEU A 413 -1.75 26.59 -28.81
C LEU A 413 -0.84 27.25 -29.88
N ILE A 414 0.42 27.53 -29.52
CA ILE A 414 1.47 27.89 -30.48
C ILE A 414 2.31 26.63 -30.73
N THR A 415 2.27 26.11 -31.95
CA THR A 415 2.92 24.84 -32.31
C THR A 415 4.44 24.94 -32.35
N ASP A 416 4.96 26.06 -32.85
CA ASP A 416 6.39 26.30 -32.99
C ASP A 416 7.09 26.54 -31.64
N SER A 417 7.94 25.60 -31.24
CA SER A 417 8.66 25.63 -29.96
C SER A 417 9.63 26.82 -29.85
N TYR A 418 10.21 27.27 -30.96
CA TYR A 418 11.11 28.42 -30.98
C TYR A 418 10.36 29.72 -30.66
N SER A 419 9.19 29.94 -31.27
CA SER A 419 8.31 31.08 -30.95
C SER A 419 7.89 31.06 -29.48
N ARG A 420 7.53 29.89 -28.93
CA ARG A 420 7.24 29.75 -27.49
C ARG A 420 8.44 30.17 -26.62
N SER A 421 9.64 29.71 -26.96
CA SER A 421 10.87 30.07 -26.25
C SER A 421 11.16 31.57 -26.31
N LEU A 422 10.96 32.22 -27.47
CA LEU A 422 11.16 33.65 -27.63
C LEU A 422 10.18 34.47 -26.78
N ILE A 423 8.88 34.12 -26.79
CA ILE A 423 7.86 34.77 -25.97
C ILE A 423 8.26 34.69 -24.49
N ARG A 424 8.58 33.48 -24.01
CA ARG A 424 9.02 33.28 -22.62
C ARG A 424 10.29 34.07 -22.29
N LYS A 425 11.26 34.13 -23.21
CA LYS A 425 12.49 34.92 -23.03
C LYS A 425 12.20 36.39 -22.81
N VAL A 426 11.31 36.98 -23.61
CA VAL A 426 10.95 38.41 -23.47
C VAL A 426 10.12 38.63 -22.20
N VAL A 427 9.10 37.80 -21.96
CA VAL A 427 8.11 38.02 -20.89
C VAL A 427 8.64 37.65 -19.50
N LEU A 428 9.45 36.59 -19.38
CA LEU A 428 10.00 36.13 -18.10
C LEU A 428 11.31 36.86 -17.78
N GLY A 429 11.36 37.51 -16.63
CA GLY A 429 12.55 38.19 -16.10
C GLY A 429 12.23 39.57 -15.53
N PRO A 430 13.26 40.30 -15.06
CA PRO A 430 13.10 41.67 -14.55
C PRO A 430 12.46 42.60 -15.60
N PRO A 431 11.90 43.75 -15.18
CA PRO A 431 11.41 44.77 -16.11
C PRO A 431 12.42 45.07 -17.23
N LEU A 432 11.94 45.30 -18.45
CA LEU A 432 12.78 45.61 -19.63
C LEU A 432 13.31 47.07 -19.57
N LEU A 433 13.79 47.50 -18.40
CA LEU A 433 14.25 48.87 -18.15
C LEU A 433 15.78 48.89 -18.13
N MET A 434 16.38 49.73 -18.96
CA MET A 434 17.81 50.07 -18.91
C MET A 434 18.01 51.20 -17.88
N GLY A 435 18.70 50.88 -16.78
CA GLY A 435 19.38 51.85 -15.91
C GLY A 435 18.51 52.75 -15.01
N SER A 436 18.52 52.45 -13.72
CA SER A 436 18.87 53.44 -12.69
C SER A 436 19.77 52.73 -11.67
N GLY A 437 21.04 53.15 -11.62
CA GLY A 437 21.84 52.89 -10.44
C GLY A 437 21.22 53.61 -9.25
N LEU A 438 21.41 53.03 -8.06
CA LEU A 438 20.96 53.48 -6.75
C LEU A 438 19.48 53.21 -6.47
N GLU A 439 19.22 52.11 -5.76
CA GLU A 439 18.45 52.13 -4.51
C GLU A 439 18.65 50.78 -3.80
N ASP A 440 19.21 50.87 -2.59
CA ASP A 440 19.38 49.79 -1.63
C ASP A 440 18.01 49.20 -1.25
N GLY A 441 17.94 47.88 -1.18
CA GLY A 441 16.72 47.14 -0.84
C GLY A 441 17.04 45.73 -0.41
N ASP A 442 17.34 45.61 0.87
CA ASP A 442 17.54 44.41 1.68
C ASP A 442 16.60 43.25 1.32
N SER A 443 17.16 42.06 1.09
CA SER A 443 16.51 40.79 1.38
C SER A 443 17.54 39.67 1.43
N SER A 444 17.72 39.19 2.65
CA SER A 444 18.42 38.00 3.07
C SER A 444 17.85 36.75 2.41
N GLU A 445 18.70 36.01 1.70
CA GLU A 445 18.56 34.56 1.53
C GLU A 445 19.95 33.95 1.75
N GLU A 446 20.17 33.50 2.99
CA GLU A 446 21.24 32.58 3.35
C GLU A 446 20.88 31.20 2.77
N GLY A 447 21.59 30.81 1.71
CA GLY A 447 21.65 29.44 1.22
C GLY A 447 23.05 28.91 1.46
N GLU A 448 23.20 28.02 2.42
CA GLU A 448 24.39 27.22 2.66
C GLU A 448 24.66 26.33 1.44
N ASP A 449 25.80 26.50 0.78
CA ASP A 449 26.34 25.51 -0.16
C ASP A 449 27.69 25.02 0.38
N ASN A 450 27.70 23.73 0.70
CA ASN A 450 28.87 22.93 1.03
C ASN A 450 29.58 22.46 -0.26
N ASP A 451 30.88 22.21 -0.09
CA ASP A 451 31.77 21.36 -0.89
C ASP A 451 32.53 21.92 -2.11
N THR A 452 33.81 22.15 -1.85
CA THR A 452 35.00 21.65 -2.57
C THR A 452 34.80 20.96 -3.92
N ALA A 453 35.38 21.56 -4.98
CA ALA A 453 36.53 20.99 -5.72
C ALA A 453 36.97 21.98 -6.81
N GLY A 454 38.29 22.10 -6.98
CA GLY A 454 38.92 23.11 -7.83
C GLY A 454 38.59 22.98 -9.31
N SER A 455 38.28 24.12 -9.92
CA SER A 455 38.66 24.50 -11.28
C SER A 455 38.43 26.01 -11.41
N GLN A 456 39.44 26.74 -11.87
CA GLN A 456 39.41 28.20 -12.02
C GLN A 456 38.19 28.67 -12.82
N PRO A 457 37.48 29.73 -12.38
CA PRO A 457 36.68 30.54 -13.28
C PRO A 457 37.17 31.99 -13.30
N THR A 458 37.36 32.50 -14.52
CA THR A 458 37.37 33.93 -14.82
C THR A 458 36.16 34.62 -14.18
N LYS A 459 36.39 35.54 -13.24
CA LYS A 459 35.35 36.34 -12.57
C LYS A 459 34.65 37.26 -13.58
N GLN A 460 33.58 36.80 -14.23
CA GLN A 460 32.57 37.71 -14.78
C GLN A 460 31.76 38.26 -13.61
N THR A 461 31.78 39.58 -13.44
CA THR A 461 31.01 40.28 -12.40
C THR A 461 29.51 40.02 -12.59
N LYS A 462 28.78 39.74 -11.49
CA LYS A 462 27.31 39.48 -11.50
C LYS A 462 26.51 40.55 -12.28
N GLY A 463 26.99 41.80 -12.34
CA GLY A 463 26.40 42.89 -13.12
C GLY A 463 26.50 42.73 -14.64
N GLY A 464 27.61 42.20 -15.17
CA GLY A 464 27.79 41.97 -16.61
C GLY A 464 26.87 40.88 -17.15
N LYS A 465 26.61 39.83 -16.36
CA LYS A 465 25.70 38.74 -16.73
C LYS A 465 24.23 39.20 -16.77
N LYS A 466 23.80 40.06 -15.84
CA LYS A 466 22.45 40.66 -15.83
C LYS A 466 22.22 41.59 -17.03
N ASN A 467 23.18 42.47 -17.34
CA ASN A 467 23.08 43.35 -18.51
C ASN A 467 23.06 42.58 -19.84
N ARG A 468 23.87 41.51 -19.95
CA ARG A 468 23.84 40.64 -21.13
C ARG A 468 22.49 39.95 -21.32
N GLN A 469 21.91 39.42 -20.24
CA GLN A 469 20.58 38.80 -20.29
C GLN A 469 19.48 39.81 -20.67
N LEU A 470 19.58 41.06 -20.22
CA LEU A 470 18.66 42.11 -20.62
C LEU A 470 18.77 42.44 -22.12
N LEU A 471 19.99 42.64 -22.63
CA LEU A 471 20.24 42.89 -24.05
C LEU A 471 19.71 41.75 -24.93
N GLU A 472 20.01 40.50 -24.55
CA GLU A 472 19.53 39.31 -25.25
C GLU A 472 17.98 39.19 -25.27
N ARG A 473 17.28 39.81 -24.32
CA ARG A 473 15.80 39.89 -24.29
C ARG A 473 15.29 41.00 -25.19
N LEU A 474 15.95 42.16 -25.18
CA LEU A 474 15.61 43.29 -26.06
C LEU A 474 15.78 42.90 -27.53
N ASP A 475 16.88 42.25 -27.89
CA ASP A 475 17.16 41.76 -29.25
C ASP A 475 16.14 40.73 -29.75
N ALA A 476 15.45 40.05 -28.83
CA ALA A 476 14.44 39.05 -29.17
C ALA A 476 13.07 39.66 -29.53
N ILE A 477 12.80 40.93 -29.15
CA ILE A 477 11.49 41.56 -29.31
C ILE A 477 11.05 41.64 -30.79
N PRO A 478 11.86 42.16 -31.74
CA PRO A 478 11.42 42.31 -33.13
C PRO A 478 11.06 40.96 -33.78
N THR A 479 11.91 39.96 -33.51
CA THR A 479 11.69 38.59 -34.00
C THR A 479 10.42 37.98 -33.40
N THR A 480 10.16 38.24 -32.12
CA THR A 480 8.94 37.75 -31.43
C THR A 480 7.68 38.38 -32.03
N VAL A 481 7.66 39.70 -32.21
CA VAL A 481 6.51 40.41 -32.82
C VAL A 481 6.26 39.93 -34.25
N SER A 482 7.30 39.83 -35.07
CA SER A 482 7.18 39.35 -36.46
C SER A 482 6.60 37.94 -36.53
N ARG A 483 7.06 37.02 -35.67
CA ARG A 483 6.53 35.64 -35.63
C ARG A 483 5.11 35.57 -35.10
N LEU A 484 4.77 36.36 -34.07
CA LEU A 484 3.40 36.46 -33.59
C LEU A 484 2.46 36.98 -34.68
N ALA A 485 2.92 37.92 -35.53
CA ALA A 485 2.11 38.43 -36.64
C ALA A 485 1.80 37.35 -37.68
N GLY A 486 2.75 36.44 -37.92
CA GLY A 486 2.53 35.26 -38.77
C GLY A 486 1.57 34.23 -38.17
N ILE A 487 1.39 34.20 -36.84
CA ILE A 487 0.46 33.30 -36.16
C ILE A 487 -0.94 33.92 -36.08
N ASN A 488 -1.03 35.15 -35.56
CA ASN A 488 -2.27 35.90 -35.37
C ASN A 488 -1.92 37.40 -35.28
N PRO A 489 -2.28 38.24 -36.28
CA PRO A 489 -1.92 39.66 -36.27
C PRO A 489 -2.44 40.45 -35.04
N PRO A 490 -3.68 40.26 -34.56
CA PRO A 490 -4.13 40.83 -33.28
C PRO A 490 -3.26 40.46 -32.09
N LEU A 491 -2.80 39.21 -31.99
CA LEU A 491 -1.91 38.76 -30.93
C LEU A 491 -0.57 39.50 -30.96
N ALA A 492 -0.04 39.76 -32.15
CA ALA A 492 1.20 40.51 -32.34
C ALA A 492 1.06 41.98 -31.92
N ARG A 493 -0.07 42.62 -32.27
CA ARG A 493 -0.39 43.98 -31.82
C ARG A 493 -0.47 44.04 -30.30
N LEU A 494 -1.20 43.11 -29.69
CA LEU A 494 -1.33 43.05 -28.23
C LEU A 494 0.03 42.86 -27.55
N PHE A 495 0.89 42.00 -28.10
CA PHE A 495 2.26 41.85 -27.60
C PHE A 495 3.07 43.14 -27.77
N GLY A 496 2.97 43.81 -28.93
CA GLY A 496 3.66 45.06 -29.20
C GLY A 496 3.28 46.21 -28.27
N VAL A 497 2.01 46.29 -27.86
CA VAL A 497 1.51 47.31 -26.91
C VAL A 497 2.21 47.20 -25.55
N TYR A 498 2.42 45.99 -25.04
CA TYR A 498 2.93 45.79 -23.68
C TYR A 498 4.41 45.39 -23.61
N PHE A 499 4.92 44.70 -24.62
CA PHE A 499 6.28 44.12 -24.63
C PHE A 499 7.09 44.53 -25.87
N GLY A 500 6.53 45.34 -26.76
CA GLY A 500 7.21 45.83 -27.96
C GLY A 500 8.26 46.91 -27.67
N GLU A 501 9.02 47.29 -28.69
CA GLU A 501 10.07 48.31 -28.58
C GLU A 501 9.52 49.65 -28.06
N ASN A 502 8.35 50.08 -28.53
CA ASN A 502 7.72 51.32 -28.06
C ASN A 502 7.34 51.25 -26.58
N ALA A 503 6.85 50.10 -26.09
CA ALA A 503 6.54 49.90 -24.68
C ALA A 503 7.81 49.99 -23.81
N VAL A 504 8.92 49.42 -24.29
CA VAL A 504 10.24 49.52 -23.64
C VAL A 504 10.72 50.97 -23.59
N VAL A 505 10.65 51.70 -24.71
CA VAL A 505 11.05 53.12 -24.80
C VAL A 505 10.23 53.97 -23.83
N GLN A 506 8.93 53.71 -23.73
CA GLN A 506 8.01 54.40 -22.82
C GLN A 506 8.12 53.93 -21.35
N ARG A 507 9.00 52.96 -21.06
CA ARG A 507 9.15 52.37 -19.71
C ARG A 507 7.83 51.82 -19.16
N LEU A 508 6.96 51.32 -20.04
CA LEU A 508 5.68 50.78 -19.67
C LEU A 508 5.88 49.52 -18.83
N VAL A 509 5.22 49.45 -17.68
CA VAL A 509 5.15 48.23 -16.87
C VAL A 509 3.96 47.40 -17.34
N PRO A 510 4.17 46.21 -17.94
CA PRO A 510 3.08 45.39 -18.44
C PRO A 510 2.17 44.95 -17.30
N PRO A 511 0.84 45.06 -17.42
CA PRO A 511 -0.09 44.48 -16.47
C PRO A 511 0.12 42.97 -16.35
N ASP A 512 0.04 42.46 -15.12
CA ASP A 512 0.32 41.05 -14.83
C ASP A 512 -0.59 40.07 -15.58
N VAL A 513 -1.82 40.48 -15.92
CA VAL A 513 -2.76 39.67 -16.72
C VAL A 513 -2.17 39.29 -18.09
N TYR A 514 -1.47 40.21 -18.74
CA TYR A 514 -0.84 39.96 -20.05
C TYR A 514 0.42 39.12 -19.93
N LYS A 515 1.21 39.31 -18.87
CA LYS A 515 2.34 38.41 -18.57
C LYS A 515 1.87 36.97 -18.42
N ARG A 516 0.84 36.75 -17.59
CA ARG A 516 0.25 35.41 -17.37
C ARG A 516 -0.30 34.81 -18.66
N PHE A 517 -0.99 35.61 -19.47
CA PHE A 517 -1.51 35.17 -20.75
C PHE A 517 -0.40 34.73 -21.72
N PHE A 518 0.63 35.55 -21.95
CA PHE A 518 1.71 35.19 -22.86
C PHE A 518 2.53 34.00 -22.37
N VAL A 519 2.72 33.84 -21.06
CA VAL A 519 3.31 32.63 -20.47
C VAL A 519 2.43 31.40 -20.72
N GLN A 520 1.11 31.53 -20.57
CA GLN A 520 0.17 30.42 -20.76
C GLN A 520 0.09 29.97 -22.23
N ILE A 521 -0.04 30.89 -23.19
CA ILE A 521 -0.17 30.50 -24.61
C ILE A 521 1.14 29.98 -25.21
N SER A 522 2.27 30.30 -24.57
CA SER A 522 3.59 29.76 -24.92
C SER A 522 3.94 28.50 -24.14
N SER A 523 2.98 27.88 -23.43
CA SER A 523 3.18 26.62 -22.71
C SER A 523 3.48 25.43 -23.63
N ASP A 524 4.20 24.42 -23.11
CA ASP A 524 4.54 23.20 -23.88
C ASP A 524 3.46 22.12 -23.77
N GLU A 525 2.49 22.33 -22.90
CA GLU A 525 1.32 21.50 -22.66
C GLU A 525 0.26 21.64 -23.75
N SER A 526 -0.59 20.61 -23.87
CA SER A 526 -1.76 20.65 -24.74
C SER A 526 -2.66 21.83 -24.41
N ILE A 527 -3.24 22.47 -25.43
CA ILE A 527 -4.25 23.53 -25.26
C ILE A 527 -5.43 23.05 -24.41
N LEU A 528 -5.73 21.76 -24.42
CA LEU A 528 -6.84 21.17 -23.65
C LEU A 528 -6.60 21.17 -22.14
N GLN A 529 -5.37 21.42 -21.68
CA GLN A 529 -5.09 21.69 -20.27
C GLN A 529 -5.67 23.05 -19.83
N MET A 530 -5.73 24.02 -20.76
CA MET A 530 -6.30 25.35 -20.54
C MET A 530 -7.78 25.42 -20.93
N VAL A 531 -8.17 24.74 -22.01
CA VAL A 531 -9.51 24.80 -22.59
C VAL A 531 -10.03 23.38 -22.78
N ASN A 532 -10.53 22.79 -21.70
CA ASN A 532 -11.25 21.51 -21.75
C ASN A 532 -12.63 21.69 -22.42
N ALA A 533 -13.43 20.62 -22.55
CA ALA A 533 -14.70 20.69 -23.27
C ALA A 533 -15.71 21.66 -22.65
N THR A 534 -15.80 21.72 -21.31
CA THR A 534 -16.66 22.68 -20.60
C THR A 534 -16.21 24.12 -20.87
N ALA A 535 -14.92 24.40 -20.66
CA ALA A 535 -14.36 25.72 -20.91
C ALA A 535 -14.49 26.16 -22.38
N LEU A 536 -14.43 25.22 -23.32
CA LEU A 536 -14.65 25.47 -24.74
C LEU A 536 -16.10 25.89 -25.03
N GLN A 537 -17.08 25.26 -24.36
CA GLN A 537 -18.49 25.66 -24.48
C GLN A 537 -18.70 27.07 -23.95
N ASP A 538 -18.14 27.40 -22.78
CA ASP A 538 -18.20 28.74 -22.20
C ASP A 538 -17.56 29.78 -23.13
N LEU A 539 -16.40 29.45 -23.71
CA LEU A 539 -15.71 30.32 -24.68
C LEU A 539 -16.54 30.55 -25.95
N LYS A 540 -17.20 29.52 -26.48
CA LYS A 540 -18.10 29.65 -27.63
C LYS A 540 -19.33 30.49 -27.30
N ALA A 541 -19.92 30.31 -26.11
CA ALA A 541 -21.06 31.09 -25.65
C ALA A 541 -20.68 32.58 -25.49
N PHE A 542 -19.51 32.87 -24.93
CA PHE A 542 -18.98 34.24 -24.87
C PHE A 542 -18.77 34.84 -26.26
N LEU A 543 -18.18 34.09 -27.20
CA LEU A 543 -17.96 34.59 -28.57
C LEU A 543 -19.25 34.90 -29.32
N ALA A 544 -20.35 34.19 -29.01
CA ALA A 544 -21.67 34.49 -29.57
C ALA A 544 -22.28 35.78 -28.99
N ALA A 545 -21.92 36.16 -27.76
CA ALA A 545 -22.42 37.36 -27.09
C ALA A 545 -21.33 37.97 -26.18
N PRO A 546 -20.39 38.78 -26.73
CA PRO A 546 -19.15 39.20 -26.07
C PRO A 546 -19.29 40.35 -25.07
N THR A 547 -20.25 40.22 -24.15
CA THR A 547 -20.55 41.24 -23.14
C THR A 547 -19.68 41.08 -21.89
N LYS A 548 -19.55 42.16 -21.11
CA LYS A 548 -18.92 42.13 -19.78
C LYS A 548 -19.52 41.06 -18.85
N MET A 549 -20.84 40.87 -18.91
CA MET A 549 -21.54 39.85 -18.12
C MET A 549 -21.09 38.45 -18.53
N ASN A 550 -21.11 38.14 -19.82
CA ASN A 550 -20.75 36.81 -20.32
C ASN A 550 -19.26 36.50 -20.15
N ALA A 551 -18.39 37.52 -20.13
CA ALA A 551 -16.97 37.32 -19.82
C ALA A 551 -16.74 36.72 -18.42
N THR A 552 -17.64 36.95 -17.46
CA THR A 552 -17.55 36.35 -16.10
C THR A 552 -17.74 34.84 -16.10
N THR A 553 -18.32 34.25 -17.15
CA THR A 553 -18.46 32.80 -17.29
C THR A 553 -17.13 32.12 -17.61
N LEU A 554 -16.15 32.87 -18.13
CA LEU A 554 -14.83 32.35 -18.50
C LEU A 554 -13.88 32.15 -17.31
N VAL A 555 -14.39 32.05 -16.08
CA VAL A 555 -13.59 31.69 -14.89
C VAL A 555 -12.87 30.35 -15.04
N HIS A 556 -13.37 29.47 -15.92
CA HIS A 556 -12.73 28.21 -16.31
C HIS A 556 -11.52 28.39 -17.26
N ILE A 557 -11.27 29.60 -17.76
CA ILE A 557 -10.08 29.99 -18.52
C ILE A 557 -9.48 31.25 -17.87
N PRO A 558 -8.77 31.14 -16.73
CA PRO A 558 -8.38 32.28 -15.89
C PRO A 558 -7.62 33.38 -16.63
N VAL A 559 -6.80 33.02 -17.62
CA VAL A 559 -6.03 33.98 -18.41
C VAL A 559 -6.90 34.84 -19.33
N LEU A 560 -7.98 34.28 -19.90
CA LEU A 560 -8.92 35.03 -20.72
C LEU A 560 -9.85 35.88 -19.86
N HIS A 561 -10.34 35.32 -18.75
CA HIS A 561 -11.11 36.08 -17.76
C HIS A 561 -10.33 37.30 -17.27
N GLY A 562 -9.04 37.13 -16.94
CA GLY A 562 -8.18 38.22 -16.49
C GLY A 562 -7.96 39.32 -17.54
N ILE A 563 -7.72 38.95 -18.80
CA ILE A 563 -7.58 39.93 -19.89
C ILE A 563 -8.89 40.68 -20.08
N LEU A 564 -10.02 39.98 -20.21
CA LEU A 564 -11.32 40.60 -20.45
C LEU A 564 -11.71 41.54 -19.31
N ALA A 565 -11.55 41.09 -18.06
CA ALA A 565 -11.80 41.93 -16.89
C ALA A 565 -10.96 43.21 -16.94
N TYR A 566 -9.67 43.11 -17.27
CA TYR A 566 -8.80 44.28 -17.43
C TYR A 566 -9.26 45.17 -18.60
N THR A 567 -9.56 44.61 -19.77
CA THR A 567 -10.02 45.36 -20.94
C THR A 567 -11.31 46.13 -20.65
N PHE A 568 -12.31 45.51 -20.04
CA PHE A 568 -13.57 46.18 -19.68
C PHE A 568 -13.36 47.26 -18.61
N LEU A 569 -12.40 47.09 -17.71
CA LEU A 569 -12.06 48.11 -16.72
C LEU A 569 -11.35 49.33 -17.35
N THR A 570 -10.49 49.12 -18.34
CA THR A 570 -9.67 50.21 -18.91
C THR A 570 -10.32 50.95 -20.08
N THR A 571 -11.15 50.28 -20.88
CA THR A 571 -11.79 50.88 -22.06
C THR A 571 -13.13 51.55 -21.72
N ASN A 572 -13.76 51.14 -20.62
CA ASN A 572 -15.15 51.49 -20.29
C ASN A 572 -16.16 51.12 -21.41
N GLU A 573 -15.79 50.20 -22.29
CA GLU A 573 -16.65 49.67 -23.35
C GLU A 573 -17.62 48.61 -22.81
N LEU A 574 -18.76 48.44 -23.48
CA LEU A 574 -19.75 47.40 -23.15
C LEU A 574 -19.41 46.03 -23.78
N GLU A 575 -18.57 46.04 -24.82
CA GLU A 575 -18.15 44.87 -25.59
C GLU A 575 -16.62 44.77 -25.60
N ALA A 576 -16.10 43.55 -25.78
CA ALA A 576 -14.66 43.34 -25.85
C ALA A 576 -14.08 43.88 -27.17
N THR A 577 -12.82 44.32 -27.13
CA THR A 577 -12.15 44.86 -28.33
C THR A 577 -12.03 43.80 -29.43
N SER A 578 -12.06 44.25 -30.69
CA SER A 578 -11.92 43.37 -31.87
C SER A 578 -10.66 42.50 -31.82
N ASP A 579 -9.55 43.03 -31.28
CA ASP A 579 -8.30 42.28 -31.12
C ASP A 579 -8.43 41.14 -30.10
N VAL A 580 -9.02 41.42 -28.93
CA VAL A 580 -9.24 40.40 -27.88
C VAL A 580 -10.23 39.35 -28.34
N LEU A 581 -11.29 39.73 -29.07
CA LEU A 581 -12.25 38.79 -29.65
C LEU A 581 -11.61 37.89 -30.70
N SER A 582 -10.77 38.45 -31.57
CA SER A 582 -10.03 37.68 -32.57
C SER A 582 -9.09 36.65 -31.92
N ILE A 583 -8.45 37.01 -30.81
CA ILE A 583 -7.60 36.10 -30.02
C ILE A 583 -8.44 34.99 -29.37
N CYS A 584 -9.59 35.34 -28.78
CA CYS A 584 -10.51 34.36 -28.18
C CYS A 584 -11.03 33.36 -29.23
N ALA A 585 -11.42 33.85 -30.42
CA ALA A 585 -11.84 33.01 -31.54
C ALA A 585 -10.73 32.05 -31.99
N TRP A 586 -9.50 32.55 -32.11
CA TRP A 586 -8.34 31.73 -32.47
C TRP A 586 -8.07 30.60 -31.46
N ILE A 587 -8.13 30.91 -30.16
CA ILE A 587 -7.98 29.92 -29.08
C ILE A 587 -9.10 28.87 -29.15
N SER A 588 -10.35 29.32 -29.32
CA SER A 588 -11.52 28.44 -29.44
C SER A 588 -11.38 27.47 -30.62
N GLN A 589 -11.04 27.98 -31.80
CA GLN A 589 -10.84 27.16 -33.01
C GLN A 589 -9.73 26.14 -32.82
N ARG A 590 -8.62 26.52 -32.18
CA ARG A 590 -7.52 25.59 -31.91
C ARG A 590 -7.92 24.49 -30.93
N ALA A 591 -8.61 24.84 -29.84
CA ALA A 591 -9.04 23.88 -28.84
C ALA A 591 -10.07 22.90 -29.42
N ASP A 592 -11.04 23.41 -30.18
CA ASP A 592 -12.05 22.61 -30.87
C ASP A 592 -11.43 21.63 -31.86
N ALA A 593 -10.46 22.08 -32.66
CA ALA A 593 -9.74 21.21 -33.57
C ALA A 593 -9.02 20.08 -32.83
N ILE A 594 -8.20 20.39 -31.81
CA ILE A 594 -7.43 19.37 -31.07
C ILE A 594 -8.36 18.39 -30.35
N LEU A 595 -9.45 18.87 -29.74
CA LEU A 595 -10.45 18.01 -29.11
C LEU A 595 -11.13 17.09 -30.14
N GLY A 596 -11.54 17.63 -31.29
CA GLY A 596 -12.13 16.85 -32.38
C GLY A 596 -11.19 15.79 -32.95
N TRP A 597 -9.90 16.12 -33.10
CA TRP A 597 -8.88 15.15 -33.54
C TRP A 597 -8.71 13.99 -32.55
N LEU A 598 -8.65 14.28 -31.25
CA LEU A 598 -8.53 13.24 -30.22
C LEU A 598 -9.80 12.37 -30.15
N LYS A 599 -10.98 12.98 -30.31
CA LYS A 599 -12.27 12.27 -30.27
C LYS A 599 -12.63 11.51 -31.55
N LYS A 600 -11.92 11.72 -32.66
CA LYS A 600 -12.27 11.17 -33.99
C LYS A 600 -12.57 9.67 -33.99
N ASP A 601 -11.77 8.89 -33.26
CA ASP A 601 -11.89 7.43 -33.16
C ASP A 601 -12.34 6.96 -31.75
N ALA A 602 -12.78 7.90 -30.91
CA ALA A 602 -13.18 7.59 -29.55
C ALA A 602 -14.49 6.79 -29.54
N ARG A 603 -14.57 5.84 -28.61
CA ARG A 603 -15.74 4.97 -28.42
C ARG A 603 -15.96 4.79 -26.92
N PRO A 604 -17.19 4.58 -26.45
CA PRO A 604 -17.42 4.27 -25.04
C PRO A 604 -16.65 3.02 -24.60
N ILE A 605 -16.18 3.03 -23.36
CA ILE A 605 -15.58 1.84 -22.74
C ILE A 605 -16.74 1.00 -22.18
N PRO A 606 -16.87 -0.28 -22.58
CA PRO A 606 -17.96 -1.12 -22.12
C PRO A 606 -17.87 -1.33 -20.61
N LEU A 607 -19.03 -1.35 -19.96
CA LEU A 607 -19.14 -1.81 -18.58
C LEU A 607 -18.99 -3.33 -18.56
N LEU A 608 -18.41 -3.85 -17.48
CA LEU A 608 -18.40 -5.29 -17.23
C LEU A 608 -19.85 -5.78 -17.06
N THR A 609 -20.24 -6.77 -17.85
CA THR A 609 -21.59 -7.38 -17.81
C THR A 609 -21.58 -8.61 -16.88
N GLY A 610 -22.38 -8.59 -15.82
CA GLY A 610 -22.49 -9.67 -14.83
C GLY A 610 -21.78 -9.36 -13.51
N ASN A 611 -22.00 -10.19 -12.48
CA ASN A 611 -21.21 -10.18 -11.25
C ASN A 611 -19.77 -10.60 -11.61
N SER A 612 -18.96 -9.66 -12.10
CA SER A 612 -17.52 -9.88 -12.12
C SER A 612 -17.10 -10.04 -10.67
N HIS A 613 -16.86 -11.29 -10.25
CA HIS A 613 -16.26 -11.58 -8.95
C HIS A 613 -14.85 -10.99 -8.98
N GLU A 614 -14.76 -9.72 -8.60
CA GLU A 614 -13.49 -9.08 -8.35
C GLU A 614 -12.83 -9.84 -7.21
N LYS A 615 -11.59 -10.28 -7.45
CA LYS A 615 -10.79 -10.96 -6.45
C LYS A 615 -10.74 -10.10 -5.17
N PRO A 616 -10.76 -10.72 -3.97
CA PRO A 616 -10.74 -9.99 -2.72
C PRO A 616 -9.60 -8.96 -2.66
N TRP A 617 -9.89 -7.74 -2.20
CA TRP A 617 -8.90 -6.67 -2.07
C TRP A 617 -7.70 -7.07 -1.18
N MET A 618 -7.92 -8.02 -0.26
CA MET A 618 -6.89 -8.59 0.61
C MET A 618 -5.79 -9.30 -0.17
N GLU A 619 -6.12 -9.89 -1.33
CA GLU A 619 -5.19 -10.56 -2.23
C GLU A 619 -4.58 -9.57 -3.23
N THR A 620 -5.45 -8.82 -3.90
CA THR A 620 -5.06 -7.93 -5.01
C THR A 620 -4.31 -6.69 -4.55
N GLY A 621 -4.47 -6.31 -3.29
CA GLY A 621 -3.97 -5.05 -2.74
C GLY A 621 -4.64 -3.83 -3.38
N CYS A 622 -5.84 -4.00 -3.95
CA CYS A 622 -6.62 -2.96 -4.61
C CYS A 622 -7.99 -2.83 -3.90
N CYS A 623 -8.14 -1.81 -3.05
CA CYS A 623 -9.32 -1.63 -2.22
C CYS A 623 -9.95 -0.27 -2.50
N TYR A 624 -11.15 -0.26 -3.07
CA TYR A 624 -11.92 0.95 -3.34
C TYR A 624 -13.33 0.82 -2.77
N GLY A 625 -13.92 1.93 -2.32
CA GLY A 625 -15.34 1.98 -1.94
C GLY A 625 -16.30 1.84 -3.12
N MET A 626 -15.78 1.67 -4.34
CA MET A 626 -16.51 1.51 -5.60
C MET A 626 -16.12 0.17 -6.24
N PRO A 627 -17.09 -0.55 -6.84
CA PRO A 627 -16.80 -1.79 -7.55
C PRO A 627 -15.94 -1.53 -8.78
N LYS A 628 -15.25 -2.58 -9.26
CA LYS A 628 -14.65 -2.56 -10.60
C LYS A 628 -15.75 -2.64 -11.64
N ILE A 629 -15.91 -1.59 -12.44
CA ILE A 629 -16.96 -1.50 -13.46
C ILE A 629 -16.41 -1.62 -14.89
N ARG A 630 -15.09 -1.51 -15.08
CA ARG A 630 -14.41 -1.64 -16.37
C ARG A 630 -13.04 -2.30 -16.20
N ASP A 631 -12.55 -2.89 -17.28
CA ASP A 631 -11.14 -3.24 -17.42
C ASP A 631 -10.35 -2.07 -18.00
N ARG A 632 -9.08 -1.96 -17.62
CA ARG A 632 -8.15 -0.98 -18.19
C ARG A 632 -7.94 -1.29 -19.68
N PRO A 633 -8.23 -0.37 -20.62
CA PRO A 633 -7.96 -0.59 -22.04
C PRO A 633 -6.47 -0.77 -22.36
N VAL A 634 -6.19 -1.40 -23.50
CA VAL A 634 -4.84 -1.61 -24.05
C VAL A 634 -4.61 -0.65 -25.21
N TYR A 635 -3.42 -0.03 -25.28
CA TYR A 635 -3.06 0.94 -26.34
C TYR A 635 -1.78 0.50 -27.08
N PRO A 636 -1.86 -0.45 -28.04
CA PRO A 636 -0.67 -1.08 -28.63
C PRO A 636 0.30 -0.12 -29.32
N LYS A 637 -0.20 1.01 -29.82
CA LYS A 637 0.61 2.01 -30.54
C LYS A 637 1.28 3.04 -29.62
N LEU A 638 1.02 2.97 -28.31
CA LEU A 638 1.69 3.80 -27.30
C LEU A 638 2.81 2.95 -26.63
N LYS A 639 4.01 2.97 -27.22
CA LYS A 639 5.15 2.09 -26.87
C LYS A 639 5.53 2.04 -25.37
N TYR A 640 5.22 3.08 -24.60
CA TYR A 640 5.59 3.21 -23.18
C TYR A 640 4.38 3.31 -22.25
N ASP A 641 3.21 2.84 -22.69
CA ASP A 641 1.94 3.05 -21.97
C ASP A 641 1.91 2.46 -20.55
N THR A 642 2.38 1.23 -20.41
CA THR A 642 2.39 0.46 -19.16
C THR A 642 3.75 0.46 -18.46
N GLN A 643 4.75 1.13 -19.02
CA GLN A 643 6.06 1.22 -18.40
C GLN A 643 6.03 2.23 -17.24
N PRO A 644 6.75 1.95 -16.13
CA PRO A 644 6.90 2.93 -15.07
C PRO A 644 7.52 4.20 -15.64
N ASP A 645 7.04 5.36 -15.18
CA ASP A 645 7.59 6.64 -15.60
C ASP A 645 9.09 6.65 -15.26
N SER A 646 9.95 6.62 -16.28
CA SER A 646 11.40 6.61 -16.08
C SER A 646 11.79 7.92 -15.41
N GLY A 647 12.07 7.88 -14.10
CA GLY A 647 12.57 8.99 -13.27
C GLY A 647 13.98 9.42 -13.69
N GLY A 648 14.18 9.71 -14.96
CA GLY A 648 15.45 10.06 -15.56
C GLY A 648 15.72 11.56 -15.49
N LYS A 649 16.99 11.90 -15.23
CA LYS A 649 17.59 13.21 -15.49
C LYS A 649 17.38 13.60 -16.96
N ARG A 650 16.23 14.18 -17.30
CA ARG A 650 16.02 14.88 -18.57
C ARG A 650 15.66 16.31 -18.22
N GLY A 651 16.66 17.18 -18.30
CA GLY A 651 16.49 18.62 -18.14
C GLY A 651 15.33 19.09 -19.01
N GLY A 652 14.20 19.43 -18.38
CA GLY A 652 12.99 19.88 -19.08
C GLY A 652 11.66 19.34 -18.56
N LYS A 653 11.60 18.16 -17.93
CA LYS A 653 10.32 17.57 -17.47
C LYS A 653 10.20 17.61 -15.94
N CYS A 654 9.02 18.05 -15.45
CA CYS A 654 8.63 18.05 -14.04
C CYS A 654 8.86 16.60 -13.50
N SER A 655 9.87 16.37 -12.62
CA SER A 655 10.34 15.04 -12.19
C SER A 655 10.30 14.88 -10.67
N LYS A 656 9.61 13.86 -10.15
CA LYS A 656 9.72 13.48 -8.73
C LYS A 656 11.08 12.84 -8.49
N PHE A 657 11.72 13.17 -7.38
CA PHE A 657 12.94 12.50 -6.91
C PHE A 657 12.61 11.07 -6.43
N TYR A 658 12.54 10.10 -7.36
CA TYR A 658 12.28 8.68 -7.04
C TYR A 658 13.55 7.85 -6.79
N SER A 659 14.75 8.44 -6.76
CA SER A 659 16.01 7.69 -6.78
C SER A 659 16.32 6.86 -5.53
N GLN A 660 15.53 6.93 -4.45
CA GLN A 660 15.78 6.15 -3.22
C GLN A 660 15.12 4.75 -3.18
N TYR A 661 14.17 4.43 -4.07
CA TYR A 661 13.35 3.20 -3.95
C TYR A 661 14.03 1.94 -4.48
N GLY A 662 14.76 2.05 -5.59
CA GLY A 662 15.46 0.93 -6.22
C GLY A 662 16.54 0.34 -5.32
N GLU A 663 17.24 1.19 -4.57
CA GLU A 663 18.39 0.83 -3.74
C GLU A 663 18.01 -0.01 -2.50
N ARG A 664 16.78 0.14 -1.99
CA ARG A 664 16.32 -0.52 -0.75
C ARG A 664 15.51 -1.82 -0.95
N ARG A 665 15.33 -2.29 -2.20
CA ARG A 665 14.50 -3.47 -2.54
C ARG A 665 13.05 -3.38 -2.00
N LEU A 666 12.46 -2.20 -1.94
CA LEU A 666 11.07 -1.96 -1.49
C LEU A 666 10.11 -1.78 -2.67
N THR A 667 8.82 -2.07 -2.48
CA THR A 667 7.76 -1.77 -3.46
C THR A 667 7.62 -0.25 -3.69
N GLY A 668 6.81 0.13 -4.68
CA GLY A 668 6.56 1.55 -5.03
C GLY A 668 5.68 2.31 -4.04
N GLY A 669 5.17 1.64 -3.00
CA GLY A 669 4.26 2.22 -2.01
C GLY A 669 2.80 1.90 -2.32
N ILE A 670 1.91 2.86 -2.05
CA ILE A 670 0.49 2.80 -2.39
C ILE A 670 0.06 4.10 -3.08
N MET A 671 -0.95 4.03 -3.93
CA MET A 671 -1.67 5.21 -4.42
C MET A 671 -2.97 5.34 -3.62
N CYS A 672 -3.23 6.51 -3.04
CA CYS A 672 -4.47 6.80 -2.32
C CYS A 672 -5.28 7.87 -3.06
N VAL A 673 -6.61 7.78 -2.94
CA VAL A 673 -7.54 8.81 -3.41
C VAL A 673 -8.35 9.36 -2.24
N TRP A 674 -8.45 10.68 -2.16
CA TRP A 674 -9.12 11.40 -1.10
C TRP A 674 -10.15 12.36 -1.67
N CYS A 675 -11.21 12.66 -0.91
CA CYS A 675 -12.05 13.83 -1.18
C CYS A 675 -11.58 15.04 -0.37
N THR A 676 -12.21 16.19 -0.60
CA THR A 676 -11.94 17.46 0.11
C THR A 676 -12.23 17.39 1.61
N HIS A 677 -12.94 16.38 2.09
CA HIS A 677 -13.20 16.17 3.52
C HIS A 677 -12.19 15.21 4.19
N SER A 678 -11.07 14.91 3.51
CA SER A 678 -10.03 14.00 3.99
C SER A 678 -10.49 12.57 4.27
N VAL A 679 -11.56 12.13 3.59
CA VAL A 679 -11.99 10.72 3.55
C VAL A 679 -11.36 10.04 2.35
N CYS A 680 -10.72 8.90 2.61
CA CYS A 680 -10.14 8.03 1.59
C CYS A 680 -11.24 7.26 0.86
N TYR A 681 -11.23 7.27 -0.46
CA TYR A 681 -12.14 6.48 -1.31
C TYR A 681 -11.56 5.13 -1.71
N GLY A 682 -10.27 4.94 -1.45
CA GLY A 682 -9.59 3.70 -1.77
C GLY A 682 -8.09 3.88 -1.92
N PHE A 683 -7.42 2.76 -2.00
CA PHE A 683 -5.99 2.66 -2.27
C PHE A 683 -5.68 1.45 -3.14
N HIS A 684 -4.52 1.48 -3.78
CA HIS A 684 -3.92 0.26 -4.33
C HIS A 684 -2.41 0.22 -4.14
N CYS A 685 -1.85 -0.97 -3.99
CA CYS A 685 -0.41 -1.16 -3.88
C CYS A 685 0.30 -1.01 -5.22
N ILE A 686 1.44 -0.34 -5.21
CA ILE A 686 2.26 -0.08 -6.41
C ILE A 686 3.47 -1.02 -6.38
N PRO A 687 3.60 -1.97 -7.32
CA PRO A 687 4.65 -2.99 -7.24
C PRO A 687 6.07 -2.43 -7.49
N LYS A 688 6.22 -1.46 -8.40
CA LYS A 688 7.53 -0.96 -8.85
C LYS A 688 7.73 0.53 -8.58
N GLY A 689 6.90 1.38 -9.15
CA GLY A 689 7.01 2.82 -9.05
C GLY A 689 5.73 3.49 -9.50
N GLU A 690 5.38 4.57 -8.81
CA GLU A 690 4.20 5.38 -9.09
C GLU A 690 4.34 6.05 -10.46
N GLY A 691 3.22 6.19 -11.15
CA GLY A 691 3.12 7.03 -12.33
C GLY A 691 1.70 7.42 -12.67
N ARG A 692 1.55 8.14 -13.77
CA ARG A 692 0.25 8.62 -14.27
C ARG A 692 -0.74 7.50 -14.53
N ASN A 693 -0.22 6.30 -14.83
CA ASN A 693 -1.02 5.11 -15.09
C ASN A 693 -1.82 4.67 -13.86
N ASP A 694 -1.31 4.86 -12.64
CA ASP A 694 -1.98 4.46 -11.40
C ASP A 694 -3.28 5.25 -11.21
N VAL A 695 -3.20 6.58 -11.33
CA VAL A 695 -4.37 7.48 -11.25
C VAL A 695 -5.34 7.24 -12.42
N PHE A 696 -4.82 7.19 -13.65
CA PHE A 696 -5.64 6.94 -14.85
C PHE A 696 -6.41 5.64 -14.76
N SER A 697 -5.74 4.54 -14.40
CA SER A 697 -6.35 3.22 -14.42
C SER A 697 -7.37 3.06 -13.29
N ALA A 698 -7.12 3.63 -12.11
CA ALA A 698 -8.10 3.65 -11.05
C ALA A 698 -9.37 4.44 -11.45
N LEU A 699 -9.21 5.61 -12.08
CA LEU A 699 -10.35 6.41 -12.58
C LEU A 699 -11.17 5.64 -13.62
N ILE A 700 -10.53 5.04 -14.62
CA ILE A 700 -11.23 4.31 -15.69
C ILE A 700 -11.98 3.08 -15.17
N THR A 701 -11.35 2.32 -14.26
CA THR A 701 -11.87 1.03 -13.79
C THR A 701 -12.95 1.18 -12.71
N ARG A 702 -12.98 2.29 -11.96
CA ARG A 702 -13.88 2.47 -10.80
C ARG A 702 -14.95 3.56 -10.97
N TRP A 703 -14.68 4.64 -11.72
CA TRP A 703 -15.63 5.77 -11.83
C TRP A 703 -16.55 5.60 -13.02
N GLU A 704 -17.86 5.67 -12.81
CA GLU A 704 -18.83 5.69 -13.92
C GLU A 704 -18.59 6.90 -14.83
N LYS A 705 -18.41 8.07 -14.22
CA LYS A 705 -18.01 9.34 -14.84
C LYS A 705 -16.81 9.90 -14.08
N PRO A 706 -15.81 10.50 -14.74
CA PRO A 706 -14.66 11.01 -14.02
C PRO A 706 -15.06 12.19 -13.11
N PRO A 707 -14.25 12.47 -12.08
CA PRO A 707 -14.38 13.69 -11.29
C PRO A 707 -14.33 14.93 -12.18
N LYS A 708 -15.04 15.99 -11.76
CA LYS A 708 -14.91 17.32 -12.37
C LYS A 708 -13.48 17.83 -12.25
N ARG A 709 -12.82 17.56 -11.11
CA ARG A 709 -11.43 17.95 -10.86
C ARG A 709 -10.60 16.82 -10.29
N VAL A 710 -9.43 16.61 -10.87
CA VAL A 710 -8.41 15.68 -10.39
C VAL A 710 -7.21 16.50 -9.94
N ILE A 711 -6.95 16.49 -8.63
CA ILE A 711 -5.84 17.20 -8.00
C ILE A 711 -4.72 16.19 -7.75
N TYR A 712 -3.54 16.45 -8.30
CA TYR A 712 -2.40 15.54 -8.25
C TYR A 712 -1.10 16.28 -8.56
N ASP A 713 0.00 15.94 -7.90
CA ASP A 713 1.31 16.58 -8.10
C ASP A 713 1.77 16.56 -9.57
N PHE A 714 1.51 15.45 -10.27
CA PHE A 714 1.85 15.31 -11.69
C PHE A 714 0.66 15.54 -12.63
N ALA A 715 -0.34 16.32 -12.19
CA ALA A 715 -1.53 16.62 -12.97
C ALA A 715 -1.22 17.21 -14.36
N CYS A 716 -0.18 18.04 -14.47
CA CYS A 716 0.28 18.60 -15.76
C CYS A 716 0.64 17.55 -16.81
N ALA A 717 1.13 16.39 -16.37
CA ALA A 717 1.49 15.27 -17.24
C ALA A 717 0.37 14.22 -17.30
N LEU A 718 -0.48 14.14 -16.27
CA LEU A 718 -1.66 13.28 -16.21
C LEU A 718 -2.75 13.73 -17.19
N GLY A 719 -3.06 15.03 -17.27
CA GLY A 719 -4.11 15.53 -18.17
C GLY A 719 -3.89 15.12 -19.63
N PRO A 720 -2.72 15.42 -20.23
CA PRO A 720 -2.38 14.94 -21.58
C PRO A 720 -2.34 13.41 -21.69
N TYR A 721 -1.95 12.71 -20.62
CA TYR A 721 -1.95 11.23 -20.59
C TYR A 721 -3.38 10.68 -20.73
N CYS A 722 -4.32 11.23 -19.96
CA CYS A 722 -5.73 10.89 -19.97
C CYS A 722 -6.39 11.24 -21.31
N MET A 723 -6.20 12.47 -21.80
CA MET A 723 -6.79 12.96 -23.05
C MET A 723 -6.28 12.23 -24.30
N THR A 724 -5.03 11.77 -24.30
CA THR A 724 -4.52 10.95 -25.42
C THR A 724 -5.19 9.58 -25.49
N ARG A 725 -5.62 9.04 -24.34
CA ARG A 725 -6.11 7.66 -24.21
C ARG A 725 -7.62 7.59 -24.33
N GLU A 726 -8.32 8.33 -23.49
CA GLU A 726 -9.78 8.28 -23.35
C GLU A 726 -10.35 9.72 -23.34
N PRO A 727 -10.23 10.46 -24.46
CA PRO A 727 -10.64 11.86 -24.55
C PRO A 727 -12.14 12.07 -24.34
N ASP A 728 -12.99 11.10 -24.69
CA ASP A 728 -14.43 11.20 -24.44
C ASP A 728 -14.75 11.15 -22.95
N PHE A 729 -14.08 10.27 -22.23
CA PHE A 729 -14.27 10.12 -20.78
C PHE A 729 -13.79 11.38 -20.07
N PHE A 730 -12.56 11.84 -20.34
CA PHE A 730 -11.94 12.94 -19.60
C PHE A 730 -12.16 14.35 -20.18
N ALA A 731 -12.97 14.50 -21.23
CA ALA A 731 -13.17 15.77 -21.95
C ALA A 731 -13.50 16.96 -21.04
N GLU A 732 -14.26 16.72 -19.98
CA GLU A 732 -14.75 17.74 -19.05
C GLU A 732 -13.96 17.80 -17.74
N THR A 733 -13.01 16.87 -17.54
CA THR A 733 -12.19 16.83 -16.32
C THR A 733 -11.10 17.89 -16.35
N GLN A 734 -10.96 18.60 -15.24
CA GLN A 734 -9.88 19.54 -15.01
C GLN A 734 -8.77 18.90 -14.17
N PHE A 735 -7.53 18.94 -14.65
CA PHE A 735 -6.37 18.38 -13.95
C PHE A 735 -5.55 19.51 -13.33
N LEU A 736 -5.40 19.48 -12.01
CA LEU A 736 -4.78 20.56 -11.24
C LEU A 736 -3.67 20.03 -10.33
N ILE A 737 -2.57 20.76 -10.27
CA ILE A 737 -1.46 20.55 -9.34
C ILE A 737 -1.87 21.19 -8.03
N ASP A 738 -1.59 20.47 -6.94
CA ASP A 738 -1.75 20.98 -5.59
C ASP A 738 -0.83 22.19 -5.31
N ASP A 739 -1.31 23.11 -4.49
CA ASP A 739 -0.65 24.39 -4.25
C ASP A 739 0.68 24.23 -3.50
N PHE A 740 0.84 23.21 -2.66
CA PHE A 740 2.09 22.93 -1.93
C PHE A 740 3.20 22.44 -2.86
N HIS A 741 2.86 21.69 -3.91
CA HIS A 741 3.81 21.13 -4.85
C HIS A 741 4.15 22.06 -6.02
N ALA A 742 3.48 23.22 -6.10
CA ALA A 742 3.64 24.16 -7.21
C ALA A 742 5.08 24.69 -7.40
N VAL A 743 5.87 24.75 -6.33
CA VAL A 743 7.26 25.27 -6.35
C VAL A 743 8.17 24.41 -7.25
N GLY A 744 7.94 23.10 -7.31
CA GLY A 744 8.70 22.17 -8.16
C GLY A 744 8.37 22.27 -9.67
N HIS A 745 7.36 23.07 -10.03
CA HIS A 745 6.73 23.07 -11.35
C HIS A 745 6.97 24.36 -12.14
N THR A 746 8.21 24.88 -12.13
CA THR A 746 8.56 26.18 -12.72
C THR A 746 8.38 26.31 -14.24
N LYS A 747 8.30 25.19 -14.98
CA LYS A 747 8.09 25.17 -16.44
C LYS A 747 6.66 24.80 -16.83
N CYS A 748 5.89 24.31 -15.87
CA CYS A 748 4.57 23.77 -16.09
C CYS A 748 3.56 24.97 -16.23
N ALA A 749 2.53 24.86 -17.07
CA ALA A 749 1.65 25.98 -17.44
C ALA A 749 0.77 26.48 -16.27
N PRO A 750 0.49 27.80 -16.15
CA PRO A 750 -0.43 28.35 -15.14
C PRO A 750 -1.81 27.64 -15.05
N ALA A 751 -2.32 27.15 -16.18
CA ALA A 751 -3.58 26.41 -16.27
C ALA A 751 -3.56 25.03 -15.61
N ALA A 752 -2.39 24.55 -15.20
CA ALA A 752 -2.26 23.31 -14.43
C ALA A 752 -2.29 23.54 -12.92
N PHE A 753 -2.38 24.77 -12.39
CA PHE A 753 -2.29 25.03 -10.95
C PHE A 753 -3.65 25.42 -10.35
N LEU A 754 -4.03 24.82 -9.22
CA LEU A 754 -5.27 25.14 -8.51
C LEU A 754 -5.31 26.64 -8.10
N LYS A 755 -4.20 27.17 -7.56
CA LYS A 755 -4.04 28.59 -7.22
C LYS A 755 -4.45 29.57 -8.33
N THR A 756 -4.15 29.24 -9.59
CA THR A 756 -4.52 30.09 -10.74
C THR A 756 -6.02 30.23 -10.88
N TYR A 757 -6.78 29.15 -10.63
CA TYR A 757 -8.24 29.18 -10.70
C TYR A 757 -8.84 29.80 -9.43
N CYS A 758 -8.28 29.53 -8.24
CA CYS A 758 -8.69 30.16 -6.98
C CYS A 758 -8.55 31.70 -6.97
N ALA A 759 -7.71 32.24 -7.86
CA ALA A 759 -7.53 33.68 -8.03
C ALA A 759 -8.70 34.34 -8.79
N VAL A 760 -9.41 33.59 -9.65
CA VAL A 760 -10.55 34.10 -10.44
C VAL A 760 -11.90 33.56 -9.96
N ASP A 761 -11.91 32.39 -9.32
CA ASP A 761 -13.08 31.78 -8.70
C ASP A 761 -12.80 31.49 -7.21
N PRO A 762 -13.19 32.39 -6.29
CA PRO A 762 -12.98 32.21 -4.86
C PRO A 762 -13.65 30.95 -4.28
N ARG A 763 -14.67 30.39 -4.94
CA ARG A 763 -15.35 29.18 -4.47
C ARG A 763 -14.42 27.96 -4.47
N LEU A 764 -13.38 27.97 -5.31
CA LEU A 764 -12.40 26.90 -5.37
C LEU A 764 -11.43 26.91 -4.18
N ARG A 765 -11.36 28.01 -3.41
CA ARG A 765 -10.54 28.07 -2.18
C ARG A 765 -11.04 27.14 -1.07
N TYR A 766 -12.30 26.71 -1.15
CA TYR A 766 -12.87 25.72 -0.23
C TYR A 766 -12.49 24.27 -0.58
N ILE A 767 -11.83 24.05 -1.72
CA ILE A 767 -11.23 22.76 -2.04
C ILE A 767 -10.01 22.61 -1.14
N ASN A 768 -10.13 21.73 -0.15
CA ASN A 768 -9.03 21.32 0.69
C ASN A 768 -8.05 20.44 -0.10
N SER A 769 -7.12 21.07 -0.82
CA SER A 769 -6.13 20.35 -1.63
C SER A 769 -5.08 19.63 -0.77
N SER A 770 -4.86 20.07 0.47
CA SER A 770 -4.01 19.39 1.46
C SER A 770 -4.65 18.15 2.10
N ALA A 771 -5.86 17.75 1.67
CA ALA A 771 -6.50 16.54 2.18
C ALA A 771 -5.63 15.29 1.97
N GLY A 772 -4.93 15.20 0.84
CA GLY A 772 -3.97 14.13 0.56
C GLY A 772 -2.77 14.16 1.51
N GLU A 773 -2.16 15.33 1.69
CA GLU A 773 -1.03 15.53 2.62
C GLU A 773 -1.41 15.19 4.08
N CYS A 774 -2.58 15.64 4.53
CA CYS A 774 -3.11 15.31 5.86
C CYS A 774 -3.28 13.81 6.04
N GLY A 775 -3.89 13.13 5.06
CA GLY A 775 -4.07 11.69 5.05
C GLY A 775 -2.73 10.95 5.08
N ASN A 776 -1.76 11.41 4.30
CA ASN A 776 -0.45 10.81 4.16
C ASN A 776 0.44 11.00 5.39
N SER A 777 0.33 12.16 6.04
CA SER A 777 0.90 12.38 7.37
C SER A 777 0.34 11.38 8.38
N GLY A 778 -0.96 11.08 8.33
CA GLY A 778 -1.56 9.96 9.06
C GLY A 778 -0.92 8.61 8.72
N ILE A 779 -0.89 8.24 7.44
CA ILE A 779 -0.35 6.96 6.96
C ILE A 779 1.14 6.79 7.34
N SER A 780 1.89 7.87 7.48
CA SER A 780 3.30 7.80 7.88
C SER A 780 3.52 7.06 9.21
N ARG A 781 2.52 7.07 10.11
CA ARG A 781 2.53 6.35 11.39
C ARG A 781 2.67 4.84 11.25
N ILE A 782 2.23 4.28 10.13
CA ILE A 782 2.29 2.84 9.87
C ILE A 782 3.43 2.42 8.95
N ARG A 783 4.21 3.38 8.43
CA ARG A 783 5.28 3.16 7.46
C ARG A 783 6.31 2.14 7.93
N LYS A 784 6.80 2.29 9.16
CA LYS A 784 7.80 1.39 9.74
C LYS A 784 7.25 -0.02 9.90
N SER A 785 6.07 -0.17 10.50
CA SER A 785 5.41 -1.47 10.69
C SER A 785 5.24 -2.21 9.35
N VAL A 786 4.69 -1.54 8.33
CA VAL A 786 4.45 -2.14 7.01
C VAL A 786 5.75 -2.57 6.32
N SER A 787 6.85 -1.84 6.50
CA SER A 787 8.14 -2.20 5.88
C SER A 787 8.69 -3.57 6.26
N TYR A 788 8.26 -4.13 7.41
CA TYR A 788 8.66 -5.45 7.90
C TYR A 788 7.59 -6.53 7.68
N MET A 789 6.47 -6.20 7.02
CA MET A 789 5.36 -7.13 6.77
C MET A 789 5.48 -7.82 5.41
N SER A 790 4.84 -8.99 5.32
CA SER A 790 4.47 -9.62 4.05
C SER A 790 3.36 -8.84 3.36
N GLN A 791 3.14 -9.08 2.06
CA GLN A 791 2.16 -8.35 1.26
C GLN A 791 0.75 -8.40 1.86
N ASP A 792 0.26 -9.60 2.15
CA ASP A 792 -1.07 -9.87 2.74
C ASP A 792 -1.31 -9.06 4.02
N ARG A 793 -0.33 -9.11 4.94
CA ARG A 793 -0.38 -8.38 6.22
C ARG A 793 -0.30 -6.88 6.02
N ALA A 794 0.54 -6.41 5.11
CA ALA A 794 0.67 -4.99 4.78
C ALA A 794 -0.66 -4.42 4.23
N ILE A 795 -1.34 -5.16 3.36
CA ILE A 795 -2.63 -4.77 2.77
C ILE A 795 -3.70 -4.66 3.84
N VAL A 796 -3.87 -5.68 4.68
CA VAL A 796 -4.87 -5.68 5.77
C VAL A 796 -4.58 -4.56 6.77
N TYR A 797 -3.32 -4.41 7.20
CA TYR A 797 -2.92 -3.37 8.16
C TYR A 797 -3.20 -1.95 7.62
N THR A 798 -2.98 -1.73 6.32
CA THR A 798 -3.28 -0.47 5.63
C THR A 798 -4.79 -0.21 5.57
N LYS A 799 -5.59 -1.22 5.22
CA LYS A 799 -7.06 -1.07 5.18
C LYS A 799 -7.63 -0.75 6.56
N VAL A 800 -7.20 -1.46 7.61
CA VAL A 800 -7.63 -1.18 8.99
C VAL A 800 -7.31 0.27 9.37
N PHE A 801 -6.09 0.73 9.08
CA PHE A 801 -5.70 2.11 9.34
C PHE A 801 -6.63 3.13 8.65
N LEU A 802 -6.85 2.96 7.34
CA LEU A 802 -7.69 3.86 6.55
C LEU A 802 -9.17 3.81 6.97
N SER A 803 -9.67 2.63 7.36
CA SER A 803 -11.02 2.47 7.91
C SER A 803 -11.21 3.28 9.19
N ILE A 804 -10.30 3.15 10.15
CA ILE A 804 -10.37 3.91 11.40
C ILE A 804 -10.22 5.41 11.13
N TRP A 805 -9.29 5.80 10.27
CA TRP A 805 -9.13 7.19 9.82
C TRP A 805 -10.44 7.75 9.27
N ASN A 806 -11.06 7.05 8.31
CA ASN A 806 -12.28 7.50 7.68
C ASN A 806 -13.44 7.60 8.66
N ARG A 807 -13.63 6.61 9.54
CA ARG A 807 -14.66 6.64 10.58
C ARG A 807 -14.48 7.85 11.49
N GLN A 808 -13.26 8.15 11.94
CA GLN A 808 -12.97 9.34 12.74
C GLN A 808 -13.29 10.63 11.99
N ARG A 809 -12.90 10.71 10.70
CA ARG A 809 -13.22 11.87 9.86
C ARG A 809 -14.72 12.05 9.70
N ILE A 810 -15.44 11.00 9.38
CA ILE A 810 -16.90 11.00 9.20
C ILE A 810 -17.61 11.41 10.50
N LEU A 811 -17.16 10.93 11.65
CA LEU A 811 -17.72 11.33 12.95
C LEU A 811 -17.47 12.81 13.30
N SER A 812 -16.41 13.41 12.75
CA SER A 812 -16.07 14.83 12.97
C SER A 812 -16.72 15.81 11.98
N MET A 813 -17.46 15.30 10.98
CA MET A 813 -18.08 16.10 9.92
C MET A 813 -19.43 16.65 10.31
#